data_AF-A0AAV7G1Q1-F1
#
_entry.id   AF-A0AAV7G1Q1-F1
#
_cell.length_a   1.000
_cell.length_b   1.000
_cell.length_c   1.000
_cell.angle_alpha   90.00
_cell.angle_beta   90.00
_cell.angle_gamma   90.00
#
_symmetry.space_group_name_H-M   'P 1'
#
loop_
_entity.id
_entity.type
_entity.pdbx_description
1 polymer ?
#
loop_
_entity_poly.entity_id
_entity_poly.type
_entity_poly.pdbx_seq_one_letter_code
_entity_poly.pdbx_strand_id
1 'polypeptide(L)'
;MAEIENRKKVSPEEEHPRKAFGLAAKDSSGVLSPFNFSRRNNGDNDVTIKILYCGICHTDLHVIRNEWKNAIYPVVPGHEIVGVVTEIGSNVQKFKVGDKAGVGCLVGSCRSCDGCENNLENYCSKMILTYNSIDIDGTITYGGYSDLIVVREHFVVKFPESLAMDKGAPLLCAGVTVYNPMKTFSLDEPGKHLGVVGLGGLGHVAVKFGKAFGMKVTVISTSLNKKDEAIKTLGADAFIVSSDPQQMQAAMGTMDGIINTVSAKHDIVPLIFLLKTQGKMIMVGVPDRPLELPIFPLILGGRILAGSSIGGLKQTQEMIDFAGKHNITADIELIKADYVNEALNRLAKGDVRYRFVIDGLISVSKSTPPLLNRRDGEVEPEMAENGMKALAEKHHRKAFGLAAKDTSGILSPFIFSRRANGDNDVTIKILYCGICHSDLHSAKNDWKGTVYPLVPGHEIAGIVIEAGCNVLKLKIGDTVGVGCLVGACRSCEKCVQHKENYCPKLVFAYNSIDIDGKITYGGYSNIIVVDEHFVVKFPKNFPLDRGAPLLCAGITVYTPMKNFELNQPGKHIGVVGLGGLGHVAVKFGKAFRMKVTVISTSPWKKEEAIKLLGADAFLVSSDAEQIEAAKGTMDGIINTVSAKHALLPLILLLKSEGKMIMVGAPEHPLDLPALPLLLEGKILAGSCIGGMKDTQEMLDFAGDHNIAADIELISTDYVNQAMERLAKGDVRYRFVIDVGNTLAEA
;
A
#
# COMPACT_ATOMS: atom_id res chain seq x y z
N MET A 1 -21.06 -14.40 20.70
CA MET A 1 -22.32 -13.99 21.36
C MET A 1 -23.09 -15.21 21.82
N ALA A 2 -23.52 -16.13 20.93
CA ALA A 2 -24.26 -17.35 21.32
C ALA A 2 -23.52 -18.27 22.32
N GLU A 3 -22.19 -18.34 22.28
CA GLU A 3 -21.40 -19.11 23.28
C GLU A 3 -21.31 -18.45 24.66
N ILE A 4 -21.48 -17.12 24.75
CA ILE A 4 -21.43 -16.37 26.00
C ILE A 4 -22.77 -16.49 26.75
N GLU A 5 -23.89 -16.52 26.03
CA GLU A 5 -25.24 -16.61 26.61
C GLU A 5 -25.54 -17.96 27.31
N ASN A 6 -24.81 -19.02 26.96
CA ASN A 6 -24.99 -20.37 27.52
C ASN A 6 -24.04 -20.73 28.69
N ARG A 7 -23.20 -19.79 29.15
CA ARG A 7 -22.29 -20.05 30.28
C ARG A 7 -23.04 -20.05 31.62
N LYS A 8 -22.83 -21.10 32.42
CA LYS A 8 -23.17 -21.07 33.86
C LYS A 8 -22.42 -19.88 34.48
N LYS A 9 -23.16 -18.94 35.10
CA LYS A 9 -22.64 -17.73 35.74
C LYS A 9 -21.82 -18.07 36.98
N VAL A 10 -20.59 -18.55 36.81
CA VAL A 10 -19.57 -18.53 37.87
C VAL A 10 -19.08 -17.08 37.98
N SER A 11 -18.92 -16.58 39.20
CA SER A 11 -18.42 -15.22 39.38
C SER A 11 -16.97 -15.10 38.88
N PRO A 12 -16.52 -13.96 38.32
CA PRO A 12 -15.12 -13.79 37.89
C PRO A 12 -14.10 -14.04 39.02
N GLU A 13 -14.50 -13.89 40.28
CA GLU A 13 -13.68 -14.18 41.45
C GLU A 13 -13.49 -15.68 41.71
N GLU A 14 -14.42 -16.52 41.27
CA GLU A 14 -14.44 -17.98 41.48
C GLU A 14 -14.18 -18.77 40.20
N GLU A 15 -14.05 -18.08 39.05
CA GLU A 15 -13.81 -18.71 37.75
C GLU A 15 -12.50 -19.50 37.71
N HIS A 16 -11.50 -19.06 38.47
CA HIS A 16 -10.18 -19.65 38.55
C HIS A 16 -9.62 -19.70 39.99
N PRO A 17 -8.60 -20.55 40.26
CA PRO A 17 -8.08 -20.74 41.62
C PRO A 17 -7.25 -19.57 42.16
N ARG A 18 -6.52 -18.81 41.32
CA ARG A 18 -5.62 -17.75 41.78
C ARG A 18 -6.38 -16.43 41.87
N LYS A 19 -6.51 -15.87 43.07
CA LYS A 19 -7.12 -14.54 43.25
C LYS A 19 -6.24 -13.46 42.61
N ALA A 20 -6.88 -12.50 41.99
CA ALA A 20 -6.26 -11.35 41.33
C ALA A 20 -7.09 -10.10 41.59
N PHE A 21 -6.43 -8.95 41.54
CA PHE A 21 -7.05 -7.64 41.76
C PHE A 21 -6.68 -6.68 40.63
N GLY A 22 -7.63 -5.85 40.23
CA GLY A 22 -7.39 -4.84 39.20
C GLY A 22 -8.47 -3.76 39.13
N LEU A 23 -8.42 -3.00 38.05
CA LEU A 23 -9.42 -1.98 37.72
C LEU A 23 -10.21 -2.41 36.49
N ALA A 24 -11.53 -2.40 36.59
CA ALA A 24 -12.41 -2.81 35.51
C ALA A 24 -13.50 -1.78 35.20
N ALA A 25 -13.82 -1.68 33.91
CA ALA A 25 -15.07 -1.08 33.45
C ALA A 25 -16.15 -2.16 33.46
N LYS A 26 -17.34 -1.83 33.96
CA LYS A 26 -18.48 -2.78 34.06
C LYS A 26 -19.56 -2.52 33.01
N ASP A 27 -19.47 -1.40 32.32
CA ASP A 27 -20.39 -0.95 31.28
C ASP A 27 -19.72 0.07 30.35
N SER A 28 -20.47 0.56 29.36
CA SER A 28 -19.99 1.49 28.33
C SER A 28 -19.73 2.92 28.79
N SER A 29 -19.90 3.25 30.08
CA SER A 29 -19.38 4.51 30.61
C SER A 29 -17.85 4.55 30.57
N GLY A 30 -17.21 3.37 30.58
CA GLY A 30 -15.76 3.23 30.63
C GLY A 30 -15.14 3.66 31.96
N VAL A 31 -15.93 3.87 33.01
CA VAL A 31 -15.41 4.24 34.33
C VAL A 31 -14.76 3.00 34.96
N LEU A 32 -13.46 3.12 35.24
CA LEU A 32 -12.68 2.08 35.90
C LEU A 32 -12.86 2.14 37.42
N SER A 33 -13.14 0.99 38.02
CA SER A 33 -13.30 0.83 39.48
C SER A 33 -12.62 -0.46 39.96
N PRO A 34 -12.27 -0.56 41.27
CA PRO A 34 -11.73 -1.78 41.86
C PRO A 34 -12.55 -3.02 41.52
N PHE A 35 -11.86 -4.09 41.16
CA PHE A 35 -12.45 -5.34 40.72
C PHE A 35 -11.59 -6.52 41.18
N ASN A 36 -12.20 -7.40 41.97
CA ASN A 36 -11.62 -8.70 42.30
C ASN A 36 -12.01 -9.69 41.20
N PHE A 37 -11.06 -10.53 40.82
CA PHE A 37 -11.28 -11.62 39.88
C PHE A 37 -10.28 -12.74 40.16
N SER A 38 -10.17 -13.67 39.23
CA SER A 38 -9.24 -14.78 39.36
C SER A 38 -8.57 -15.12 38.03
N ARG A 39 -7.40 -15.76 38.12
CA ARG A 39 -6.63 -16.27 36.99
C ARG A 39 -6.30 -17.74 37.19
N ARG A 40 -6.16 -18.47 36.09
CA ARG A 40 -5.75 -19.87 36.13
C ARG A 40 -4.38 -20.05 36.79
N ASN A 41 -4.13 -21.25 37.30
CA ASN A 41 -2.78 -21.65 37.69
C ASN A 41 -1.87 -21.72 36.45
N ASN A 42 -0.55 -21.69 36.67
CA ASN A 42 0.40 -22.00 35.62
C ASN A 42 0.14 -23.42 35.10
N GLY A 43 -0.06 -23.55 33.79
CA GLY A 43 0.16 -24.81 33.09
C GLY A 43 1.64 -24.98 32.77
N ASP A 44 1.97 -26.10 32.11
CA ASP A 44 3.37 -26.49 31.90
C ASP A 44 4.19 -25.48 31.06
N ASN A 45 3.54 -24.68 30.21
CA ASN A 45 4.21 -23.73 29.31
C ASN A 45 3.98 -22.27 29.72
N ASP A 46 3.48 -22.02 30.92
CA ASP A 46 3.06 -20.69 31.35
C ASP A 46 4.06 -19.98 32.24
N VAL A 47 4.00 -18.65 32.19
CA VAL A 47 4.77 -17.75 33.01
C VAL A 47 3.79 -16.86 33.77
N THR A 48 3.91 -16.81 35.10
CA THR A 48 3.24 -15.79 35.91
C THR A 48 4.18 -14.60 36.05
N ILE A 49 3.65 -13.42 35.77
CA ILE A 49 4.35 -12.14 35.89
C ILE A 49 3.61 -11.30 36.92
N LYS A 50 4.34 -10.84 37.95
CA LYS A 50 3.88 -9.75 38.82
C LYS A 50 4.02 -8.45 38.04
N ILE A 51 2.90 -7.77 37.80
CA ILE A 51 2.87 -6.56 37.00
C ILE A 51 3.43 -5.40 37.81
N LEU A 52 4.38 -4.68 37.23
CA LEU A 52 4.95 -3.46 37.81
C LEU A 52 4.47 -2.23 37.07
N TYR A 53 4.44 -2.29 35.73
CA TYR A 53 4.03 -1.20 34.88
C TYR A 53 3.05 -1.67 33.81
N CYS A 54 2.06 -0.83 33.53
CA CYS A 54 1.21 -1.01 32.36
C CYS A 54 1.00 0.32 31.65
N GLY A 55 1.36 0.39 30.36
CA GLY A 55 1.07 1.55 29.52
C GLY A 55 -0.42 1.70 29.23
N ILE A 56 -0.87 2.95 29.04
CA ILE A 56 -2.24 3.27 28.63
C ILE A 56 -2.26 3.50 27.12
N CYS A 57 -2.94 2.61 26.41
CA CYS A 57 -3.11 2.66 24.97
C CYS A 57 -4.47 3.26 24.60
N HIS A 58 -4.58 3.89 23.42
CA HIS A 58 -5.87 4.40 22.93
C HIS A 58 -6.90 3.26 22.71
N THR A 59 -6.41 2.05 22.43
CA THR A 59 -7.24 0.83 22.36
C THR A 59 -7.92 0.53 23.69
N ASP A 60 -7.29 0.83 24.84
CA ASP A 60 -7.93 0.65 26.15
C ASP A 60 -9.21 1.51 26.23
N LEU A 61 -9.11 2.77 25.78
CA LEU A 61 -10.23 3.72 25.75
C LEU A 61 -11.37 3.26 24.82
N HIS A 62 -11.04 2.84 23.58
CA HIS A 62 -12.03 2.38 22.62
C HIS A 62 -12.83 1.17 23.14
N VAL A 63 -12.16 0.23 23.81
CA VAL A 63 -12.80 -0.99 24.31
C VAL A 63 -13.66 -0.70 25.54
N ILE A 64 -13.15 0.01 26.56
CA ILE A 64 -13.92 0.28 27.79
C ILE A 64 -15.14 1.17 27.55
N ARG A 65 -15.16 1.96 26.47
CA ARG A 65 -16.33 2.76 26.04
C ARG A 65 -17.19 2.06 25.00
N ASN A 66 -16.82 0.83 24.60
CA ASN A 66 -17.49 0.05 23.57
C ASN A 66 -17.67 0.78 22.23
N GLU A 67 -16.71 1.63 21.84
CA GLU A 67 -16.79 2.44 20.62
C GLU A 67 -16.78 1.57 19.36
N TRP A 68 -16.15 0.39 19.44
CA TRP A 68 -16.15 -0.64 18.39
C TRP A 68 -17.27 -1.68 18.52
N LYS A 69 -18.18 -1.53 19.49
CA LYS A 69 -19.35 -2.39 19.70
C LYS A 69 -19.02 -3.88 19.90
N ASN A 70 -17.88 -4.17 20.51
CA ASN A 70 -17.35 -5.53 20.73
C ASN A 70 -16.83 -5.76 22.15
N ALA A 71 -17.16 -4.89 23.12
CA ALA A 71 -16.75 -5.05 24.50
C ALA A 71 -17.47 -6.22 25.19
N ILE A 72 -16.73 -7.00 25.97
CA ILE A 72 -17.21 -8.10 26.82
C ILE A 72 -16.99 -7.67 28.27
N TYR A 73 -18.05 -7.16 28.91
CA TYR A 73 -17.97 -6.67 30.30
C TYR A 73 -18.05 -7.81 31.33
N PRO A 74 -17.36 -7.70 32.48
CA PRO A 74 -16.43 -6.60 32.85
C PRO A 74 -15.13 -6.64 32.03
N VAL A 75 -14.54 -5.47 31.76
CA VAL A 75 -13.27 -5.32 31.03
C VAL A 75 -12.19 -4.84 32.00
N VAL A 76 -11.11 -5.62 32.16
CA VAL A 76 -9.84 -5.16 32.75
C VAL A 76 -8.89 -4.87 31.58
N PRO A 77 -8.64 -3.60 31.22
CA PRO A 77 -7.82 -3.25 30.05
C PRO A 77 -6.31 -3.38 30.33
N GLY A 78 -5.49 -2.98 29.36
CA GLY A 78 -4.03 -2.95 29.45
C GLY A 78 -3.36 -4.09 28.70
N HIS A 79 -2.53 -3.73 27.71
CA HIS A 79 -1.73 -4.67 26.91
C HIS A 79 -0.30 -4.18 26.64
N GLU A 80 0.16 -3.22 27.42
CA GLU A 80 1.54 -2.72 27.41
C GLU A 80 2.18 -3.11 28.76
N ILE A 81 2.28 -4.41 29.05
CA ILE A 81 2.52 -4.93 30.41
C ILE A 81 4.00 -5.24 30.60
N VAL A 82 4.61 -4.77 31.70
CA VAL A 82 5.97 -5.13 32.11
C VAL A 82 6.03 -5.45 33.60
N GLY A 83 6.80 -6.49 33.93
CA GLY A 83 6.93 -6.92 35.31
C GLY A 83 8.05 -7.94 35.51
N VAL A 84 7.94 -8.67 36.61
CA VAL A 84 8.93 -9.69 37.02
C VAL A 84 8.27 -11.05 37.08
N VAL A 85 8.93 -12.05 36.51
CA VAL A 85 8.48 -13.44 36.55
C VAL A 85 8.50 -13.96 37.99
N THR A 86 7.37 -14.47 38.48
CA THR A 86 7.25 -15.04 39.83
C THR A 86 7.07 -16.55 39.83
N GLU A 87 6.63 -17.14 38.72
CA GLU A 87 6.40 -18.59 38.60
C GLU A 87 6.49 -19.01 37.14
N ILE A 88 7.01 -20.21 36.87
CA ILE A 88 7.12 -20.80 35.53
C ILE A 88 6.59 -22.22 35.52
N GLY A 89 6.02 -22.64 34.40
CA GLY A 89 5.64 -24.02 34.14
C GLY A 89 6.85 -24.92 33.91
N SER A 90 6.63 -26.24 34.01
CA SER A 90 7.66 -27.28 33.92
C SER A 90 8.40 -27.33 32.58
N ASN A 91 7.75 -26.92 31.49
CA ASN A 91 8.29 -26.93 30.13
C ASN A 91 8.86 -25.56 29.69
N VAL A 92 8.76 -24.52 30.53
CA VAL A 92 9.26 -23.18 30.19
C VAL A 92 10.78 -23.19 30.10
N GLN A 93 11.30 -22.77 28.95
CA GLN A 93 12.75 -22.67 28.72
C GLN A 93 13.21 -21.23 28.52
N LYS A 94 12.30 -20.33 28.12
CA LYS A 94 12.65 -18.95 27.82
C LYS A 94 12.97 -18.14 29.08
N PHE A 95 12.32 -18.41 30.21
CA PHE A 95 12.37 -17.56 31.41
C PHE A 95 12.75 -18.32 32.68
N LYS A 96 13.30 -17.59 33.66
CA LYS A 96 13.40 -18.02 35.06
C LYS A 96 12.72 -17.01 35.99
N VAL A 97 12.38 -17.47 37.20
CA VAL A 97 11.87 -16.58 38.26
C VAL A 97 12.88 -15.46 38.52
N GLY A 98 12.38 -14.23 38.62
CA GLY A 98 13.19 -13.02 38.76
C GLY A 98 13.52 -12.31 37.45
N ASP A 99 13.32 -12.94 36.29
CA ASP A 99 13.54 -12.28 34.99
C ASP A 99 12.53 -11.12 34.77
N LYS A 100 12.98 -10.07 34.10
CA LYS A 100 12.09 -9.01 33.58
C LYS A 100 11.38 -9.50 32.32
N ALA A 101 10.06 -9.35 32.28
CA ALA A 101 9.22 -9.86 31.20
C ALA A 101 8.16 -8.84 30.78
N GLY A 102 7.85 -8.84 29.49
CA GLY A 102 6.80 -8.01 28.89
C GLY A 102 5.71 -8.85 28.22
N VAL A 103 4.47 -8.35 28.22
CA VAL A 103 3.34 -8.93 27.48
C VAL A 103 2.68 -7.82 26.65
N GLY A 104 2.57 -8.06 25.34
CA GLY A 104 1.95 -7.13 24.39
C GLY A 104 0.46 -7.37 24.22
N CYS A 105 -0.04 -7.16 22.99
CA CYS A 105 -1.47 -7.26 22.65
C CYS A 105 -2.02 -8.68 22.48
N LEU A 106 -1.16 -9.71 22.46
CA LEU A 106 -1.56 -11.10 22.20
C LEU A 106 -1.14 -12.00 23.37
N VAL A 107 -2.02 -12.95 23.72
CA VAL A 107 -1.75 -14.03 24.68
C VAL A 107 -1.93 -15.42 24.07
N GLY A 108 -2.43 -15.51 22.83
CA GLY A 108 -2.67 -16.77 22.15
C GLY A 108 -2.85 -16.64 20.63
N SER A 109 -2.71 -17.75 19.93
CA SER A 109 -3.04 -17.93 18.49
C SER A 109 -3.19 -19.43 18.18
N CYS A 110 -3.55 -19.81 16.95
CA CYS A 110 -3.68 -21.23 16.59
C CYS A 110 -2.34 -22.00 16.55
N ARG A 111 -1.21 -21.29 16.40
CA ARG A 111 0.15 -21.85 16.31
C ARG A 111 0.42 -22.80 15.13
N SER A 112 -0.48 -22.88 14.15
CA SER A 112 -0.38 -23.87 13.06
C SER A 112 -0.84 -23.38 11.68
N CYS A 113 -1.31 -22.14 11.55
CA CYS A 113 -1.59 -21.57 10.22
C CYS A 113 -0.34 -20.94 9.63
N ASP A 114 -0.34 -20.71 8.32
CA ASP A 114 0.75 -20.05 7.57
C ASP A 114 1.26 -18.78 8.27
N GLY A 115 0.35 -17.93 8.77
CA GLY A 115 0.73 -16.74 9.52
C GLY A 115 1.51 -17.07 10.81
N CYS A 116 1.05 -18.04 11.60
CA CYS A 116 1.75 -18.44 12.82
C CYS A 116 3.11 -19.10 12.52
N GLU A 117 3.20 -19.93 11.48
CA GLU A 117 4.46 -20.56 11.04
C GLU A 117 5.48 -19.52 10.57
N ASN A 118 5.00 -18.41 10.01
CA ASN A 118 5.82 -17.29 9.57
C ASN A 118 6.04 -16.21 10.67
N ASN A 119 5.68 -16.49 11.92
CA ASN A 119 5.81 -15.55 13.06
C ASN A 119 4.98 -14.27 12.89
N LEU A 120 3.76 -14.40 12.35
CA LEU A 120 2.76 -13.35 12.16
C LEU A 120 1.48 -13.70 12.94
N GLU A 121 1.63 -13.99 14.23
CA GLU A 121 0.49 -14.34 15.09
C GLU A 121 -0.56 -13.22 15.16
N ASN A 122 -0.15 -11.98 14.93
CA ASN A 122 -1.01 -10.80 14.84
C ASN A 122 -1.98 -10.81 13.65
N TYR A 123 -1.75 -11.67 12.64
CA TYR A 123 -2.65 -11.88 11.51
C TYR A 123 -3.33 -13.25 11.53
N CYS A 124 -3.21 -13.99 12.64
CA CYS A 124 -3.93 -15.23 12.84
C CYS A 124 -5.42 -14.96 13.03
N SER A 125 -6.28 -15.65 12.26
CA SER A 125 -7.74 -15.57 12.41
C SER A 125 -8.26 -16.06 13.76
N LYS A 126 -7.43 -16.81 14.50
CA LYS A 126 -7.70 -17.29 15.87
C LYS A 126 -6.76 -16.66 16.90
N MET A 127 -6.29 -15.43 16.65
CA MET A 127 -5.52 -14.69 17.65
C MET A 127 -6.37 -14.44 18.92
N ILE A 128 -5.73 -14.49 20.08
CA ILE A 128 -6.36 -14.20 21.37
C ILE A 128 -5.71 -12.94 21.92
N LEU A 129 -6.52 -11.89 22.08
CA LEU A 129 -6.07 -10.60 22.60
C LEU A 129 -5.83 -10.68 24.11
N THR A 130 -4.90 -9.87 24.62
CA THR A 130 -4.54 -9.83 26.05
C THR A 130 -5.71 -9.48 26.98
N TYR A 131 -6.70 -8.75 26.47
CA TYR A 131 -7.96 -8.51 27.15
C TYR A 131 -9.12 -8.45 26.15
N ASN A 132 -10.36 -8.54 26.64
CA ASN A 132 -11.58 -8.44 25.82
C ASN A 132 -11.65 -9.52 24.72
N SER A 133 -11.16 -10.72 25.02
CA SER A 133 -11.18 -11.91 24.16
C SER A 133 -11.57 -13.13 24.98
N ILE A 134 -11.73 -14.26 24.29
CA ILE A 134 -12.00 -15.56 24.89
C ILE A 134 -10.70 -16.38 24.81
N ASP A 135 -10.18 -16.81 25.96
CA ASP A 135 -8.98 -17.63 26.06
C ASP A 135 -9.28 -19.09 25.67
N ILE A 136 -8.25 -19.93 25.59
CA ILE A 136 -8.32 -21.34 25.21
C ILE A 136 -9.21 -22.16 26.17
N ASP A 137 -9.27 -21.76 27.44
CA ASP A 137 -10.15 -22.36 28.46
C ASP A 137 -11.60 -21.84 28.40
N GLY A 138 -11.89 -20.98 27.42
CA GLY A 138 -13.18 -20.35 27.20
C GLY A 138 -13.44 -19.13 28.08
N THR A 139 -12.55 -18.78 29.01
CA THR A 139 -12.73 -17.67 29.96
C THR A 139 -12.37 -16.31 29.33
N ILE A 140 -12.85 -15.23 29.93
CA ILE A 140 -12.56 -13.89 29.43
C ILE A 140 -11.12 -13.53 29.79
N THR A 141 -10.35 -13.05 28.81
CA THR A 141 -9.00 -12.52 29.05
C THR A 141 -9.08 -11.17 29.78
N TYR A 142 -8.35 -11.04 30.89
CA TYR A 142 -8.19 -9.79 31.66
C TYR A 142 -6.76 -9.25 31.55
N GLY A 143 -6.63 -7.95 31.27
CA GLY A 143 -5.37 -7.28 30.92
C GLY A 143 -4.53 -6.80 32.10
N GLY A 144 -3.64 -5.87 31.78
CA GLY A 144 -2.54 -5.42 32.64
C GLY A 144 -2.89 -4.39 33.72
N TYR A 145 -4.12 -3.90 33.78
CA TYR A 145 -4.56 -3.02 34.88
C TYR A 145 -4.90 -3.86 36.12
N SER A 146 -3.99 -4.78 36.45
CA SER A 146 -4.11 -5.78 37.50
C SER A 146 -2.75 -6.05 38.17
N ASP A 147 -2.75 -6.80 39.25
CA ASP A 147 -1.58 -7.13 40.07
C ASP A 147 -0.67 -8.21 39.47
N LEU A 148 -1.23 -9.15 38.71
CA LEU A 148 -0.50 -10.25 38.07
C LEU A 148 -1.14 -10.67 36.74
N ILE A 149 -0.36 -11.35 35.88
CA ILE A 149 -0.86 -12.02 34.67
C ILE A 149 -0.20 -13.39 34.48
N VAL A 150 -0.93 -14.34 33.89
CA VAL A 150 -0.45 -15.69 33.55
C VAL A 150 -0.56 -15.87 32.03
N VAL A 151 0.56 -16.12 31.36
CA VAL A 151 0.63 -16.18 29.89
C VAL A 151 1.56 -17.29 29.43
N ARG A 152 1.21 -17.95 28.33
CA ARG A 152 2.10 -18.95 27.70
C ARG A 152 3.40 -18.30 27.24
N GLU A 153 4.55 -18.95 27.51
CA GLU A 153 5.89 -18.35 27.33
C GLU A 153 6.15 -17.77 25.93
N HIS A 154 5.52 -18.35 24.89
CA HIS A 154 5.63 -17.89 23.51
C HIS A 154 5.19 -16.43 23.34
N PHE A 155 4.15 -16.02 24.06
CA PHE A 155 3.57 -14.68 24.01
C PHE A 155 4.19 -13.70 25.02
N VAL A 156 5.24 -14.13 25.72
CA VAL A 156 5.98 -13.32 26.67
C VAL A 156 7.31 -12.88 26.04
N VAL A 157 7.63 -11.60 26.16
CA VAL A 157 8.84 -10.95 25.62
C VAL A 157 9.89 -10.85 26.72
N LYS A 158 11.14 -11.21 26.43
CA LYS A 158 12.27 -10.92 27.32
C LYS A 158 12.53 -9.43 27.34
N PHE A 159 12.46 -8.83 28.51
CA PHE A 159 12.64 -7.40 28.63
C PHE A 159 14.13 -7.08 28.87
N PRO A 160 14.79 -6.26 28.03
CA PRO A 160 16.21 -5.99 28.17
C PRO A 160 16.57 -5.32 29.50
N GLU A 161 17.67 -5.74 30.12
CA GLU A 161 18.15 -5.15 31.38
C GLU A 161 18.53 -3.67 31.24
N SER A 162 18.99 -3.26 30.05
CA SER A 162 19.36 -1.87 29.74
C SER A 162 18.16 -0.94 29.58
N LEU A 163 16.94 -1.48 29.45
CA LEU A 163 15.75 -0.71 29.17
C LEU A 163 14.94 -0.46 30.46
N ALA A 164 14.58 0.79 30.71
CA ALA A 164 13.72 1.14 31.83
C ALA A 164 12.31 0.57 31.63
N MET A 165 11.81 -0.20 32.60
CA MET A 165 10.54 -0.96 32.46
C MET A 165 9.32 -0.05 32.29
N ASP A 166 9.26 1.06 33.01
CA ASP A 166 8.23 2.08 32.90
C ASP A 166 8.18 2.68 31.48
N LYS A 167 9.31 3.15 30.97
CA LYS A 167 9.38 3.83 29.67
C LYS A 167 9.39 2.87 28.47
N GLY A 168 9.75 1.62 28.68
CA GLY A 168 9.74 0.59 27.64
C GLY A 168 8.41 -0.16 27.55
N ALA A 169 7.56 -0.12 28.59
CA ALA A 169 6.23 -0.75 28.55
C ALA A 169 5.40 -0.33 27.33
N PRO A 170 5.31 0.97 26.96
CA PRO A 170 4.57 1.36 25.77
C PRO A 170 5.10 0.79 24.45
N LEU A 171 6.35 0.33 24.39
CA LEU A 171 6.91 -0.23 23.16
C LEU A 171 6.24 -1.55 22.77
N LEU A 172 5.64 -2.27 23.72
CA LEU A 172 4.97 -3.55 23.49
C LEU A 172 3.66 -3.44 22.67
N CYS A 173 3.13 -2.22 22.49
CA CYS A 173 2.11 -1.91 21.48
C CYS A 173 2.58 -0.77 20.57
N ALA A 174 2.82 0.43 21.10
CA ALA A 174 3.27 1.60 20.32
C ALA A 174 4.48 1.29 19.43
N GLY A 175 5.49 0.68 20.05
CA GLY A 175 6.80 0.49 19.46
C GLY A 175 6.75 -0.54 18.35
N VAL A 176 6.26 -1.75 18.64
CA VAL A 176 6.11 -2.78 17.63
C VAL A 176 5.19 -2.34 16.48
N THR A 177 4.13 -1.59 16.75
CA THR A 177 3.18 -1.13 15.72
C THR A 177 3.83 -0.20 14.69
N VAL A 178 4.84 0.58 15.06
CA VAL A 178 5.57 1.44 14.11
C VAL A 178 6.86 0.78 13.60
N TYR A 179 7.50 -0.07 14.40
CA TYR A 179 8.71 -0.80 14.03
C TYR A 179 8.41 -1.88 12.99
N ASN A 180 7.34 -2.66 13.16
CA ASN A 180 6.95 -3.72 12.24
C ASN A 180 6.84 -3.22 10.80
N PRO A 181 5.99 -2.21 10.49
CA PRO A 181 5.89 -1.73 9.11
C PRO A 181 7.18 -1.09 8.61
N MET A 182 8.01 -0.50 9.48
CA MET A 182 9.32 -0.01 9.05
C MET A 182 10.21 -1.14 8.55
N LYS A 183 10.27 -2.28 9.24
CA LYS A 183 11.01 -3.47 8.79
C LYS A 183 10.36 -4.11 7.56
N THR A 184 9.07 -4.40 7.62
CA THR A 184 8.33 -5.15 6.59
C THR A 184 8.33 -4.43 5.24
N PHE A 185 8.33 -3.10 5.24
CA PHE A 185 8.36 -2.29 4.04
C PHE A 185 9.74 -1.69 3.72
N SER A 186 10.81 -2.17 4.36
CA SER A 186 12.20 -1.72 4.13
C SER A 186 12.36 -0.19 4.30
N LEU A 187 11.67 0.37 5.29
CA LEU A 187 11.77 1.76 5.73
C LEU A 187 12.66 1.85 6.99
N ASP A 188 13.66 0.97 7.10
CA ASP A 188 14.68 0.94 8.15
C ASP A 188 16.11 1.09 7.59
N GLU A 189 16.25 1.35 6.29
CA GLU A 189 17.55 1.56 5.64
C GLU A 189 18.08 2.99 5.90
N PRO A 190 19.36 3.14 6.33
CA PRO A 190 19.98 4.44 6.52
C PRO A 190 19.93 5.32 5.26
N GLY A 191 19.74 6.62 5.45
CA GLY A 191 19.67 7.61 4.37
C GLY A 191 18.31 7.74 3.68
N LYS A 192 17.35 6.82 3.89
CA LYS A 192 15.97 7.00 3.43
C LYS A 192 15.29 8.16 4.16
N HIS A 193 14.26 8.72 3.52
CA HIS A 193 13.46 9.83 4.06
C HIS A 193 12.09 9.33 4.51
N LEU A 194 11.87 9.33 5.83
CA LEU A 194 10.63 8.96 6.50
C LEU A 194 9.76 10.18 6.80
N GLY A 195 8.49 10.14 6.40
CA GLY A 195 7.44 11.00 6.94
C GLY A 195 6.72 10.35 8.13
N VAL A 196 6.41 11.12 9.16
CA VAL A 196 5.58 10.67 10.30
C VAL A 196 4.39 11.61 10.44
N VAL A 197 3.17 11.11 10.19
CA VAL A 197 1.96 11.93 10.25
C VAL A 197 1.31 11.78 11.62
N GLY A 198 1.16 12.91 12.32
CA GLY A 198 0.65 12.98 13.68
C GLY A 198 1.73 12.69 14.73
N LEU A 199 2.00 13.66 15.60
CA LEU A 199 2.97 13.49 16.70
C LEU A 199 2.24 13.15 18.01
N GLY A 200 1.69 11.94 18.05
CA GLY A 200 1.06 11.35 19.23
C GLY A 200 1.94 10.25 19.84
N GLY A 201 1.31 9.33 20.56
CA GLY A 201 2.06 8.27 21.22
C GLY A 201 2.66 7.21 20.27
N LEU A 202 2.10 6.96 19.09
CA LEU A 202 2.79 6.18 18.04
C LEU A 202 3.83 7.05 17.32
N GLY A 203 3.44 8.28 16.94
CA GLY A 203 4.27 9.19 16.15
C GLY A 203 5.63 9.50 16.78
N HIS A 204 5.68 9.80 18.09
CA HIS A 204 6.96 10.10 18.74
C HIS A 204 7.91 8.88 18.77
N VAL A 205 7.37 7.66 18.90
CA VAL A 205 8.17 6.43 18.84
C VAL A 205 8.64 6.15 17.41
N ALA A 206 7.80 6.42 16.40
CA ALA A 206 8.19 6.32 15.00
C ALA A 206 9.35 7.27 14.66
N VAL A 207 9.34 8.49 15.18
CA VAL A 207 10.46 9.43 15.03
C VAL A 207 11.74 8.84 15.63
N LYS A 208 11.69 8.34 16.87
CA LYS A 208 12.87 7.76 17.54
C LYS A 208 13.44 6.55 16.80
N PHE A 209 12.60 5.63 16.32
CA PHE A 209 13.07 4.50 15.50
C PHE A 209 13.66 4.97 14.17
N GLY A 210 12.98 5.86 13.44
CA GLY A 210 13.52 6.41 12.19
C GLY A 210 14.89 7.06 12.36
N LYS A 211 15.10 7.82 13.44
CA LYS A 211 16.42 8.38 13.76
C LYS A 211 17.45 7.32 14.12
N ALA A 212 17.08 6.31 14.89
CA ALA A 212 17.97 5.20 15.24
C ALA A 212 18.38 4.34 14.02
N PHE A 213 17.51 4.23 13.01
CA PHE A 213 17.83 3.62 11.72
C PHE A 213 18.72 4.50 10.81
N GLY A 214 19.03 5.74 11.21
CA GLY A 214 19.84 6.65 10.39
C GLY A 214 19.06 7.27 9.24
N MET A 215 17.74 7.40 9.37
CA MET A 215 16.90 8.05 8.36
C MET A 215 16.85 9.57 8.55
N LYS A 216 16.53 10.27 7.46
CA LYS A 216 15.97 11.62 7.53
C LYS A 216 14.50 11.50 7.92
N VAL A 217 14.08 12.16 8.99
CA VAL A 217 12.71 12.09 9.51
C VAL A 217 12.04 13.46 9.42
N THR A 218 10.85 13.50 8.83
CA THR A 218 10.00 14.68 8.77
C THR A 218 8.68 14.42 9.47
N VAL A 219 8.36 15.24 10.46
CA VAL A 219 7.05 15.19 11.12
C VAL A 219 6.07 16.05 10.34
N ILE A 220 4.89 15.50 10.07
CA ILE A 220 3.79 16.19 9.38
C ILE A 220 2.66 16.36 10.40
N SER A 221 2.24 17.60 10.64
CA SER A 221 1.23 17.92 11.65
C SER A 221 0.30 19.03 11.20
N THR A 222 -0.84 19.18 11.87
CA THR A 222 -1.84 20.23 11.59
C THR A 222 -1.54 21.56 12.28
N SER A 223 -0.59 21.59 13.22
CA SER A 223 -0.23 22.81 13.97
C SER A 223 1.24 22.83 14.37
N LEU A 224 1.74 24.01 14.73
CA LEU A 224 3.14 24.23 15.12
C LEU A 224 3.45 23.85 16.58
N ASN A 225 2.44 23.56 17.40
CA ASN A 225 2.59 23.40 18.86
C ASN A 225 3.63 22.34 19.25
N LYS A 226 3.84 21.33 18.40
CA LYS A 226 4.78 20.23 18.64
C LYS A 226 6.07 20.32 17.81
N LYS A 227 6.30 21.42 17.08
CA LYS A 227 7.48 21.59 16.22
C LYS A 227 8.77 21.55 17.01
N ASP A 228 8.84 22.33 18.10
CA ASP A 228 10.04 22.41 18.92
C ASP A 228 10.37 21.07 19.58
N GLU A 229 9.36 20.36 20.08
CA GLU A 229 9.57 19.03 20.66
C GLU A 229 9.98 18.00 19.59
N ALA A 230 9.36 18.03 18.41
CA ALA A 230 9.75 17.16 17.29
C ALA A 230 11.22 17.33 16.91
N ILE A 231 11.69 18.56 16.75
CA ILE A 231 13.05 18.85 16.26
C ILE A 231 14.07 18.74 17.38
N LYS A 232 13.87 19.47 18.49
CA LYS A 232 14.88 19.64 19.54
C LYS A 232 14.94 18.46 20.51
N THR A 233 13.80 17.80 20.76
CA THR A 233 13.72 16.71 21.75
C THR A 233 13.74 15.35 21.10
N LEU A 234 12.94 15.13 20.06
CA LEU A 234 12.82 13.83 19.40
C LEU A 234 13.83 13.63 18.25
N GLY A 235 14.47 14.72 17.79
CA GLY A 235 15.51 14.67 16.77
C GLY A 235 15.01 14.58 15.32
N ALA A 236 13.75 14.97 15.05
CA ALA A 236 13.27 15.07 13.68
C ALA A 236 14.05 16.14 12.89
N ASP A 237 14.37 15.85 11.62
CA ASP A 237 15.18 16.74 10.78
C ASP A 237 14.35 17.88 10.16
N ALA A 238 13.04 17.68 10.01
CA ALA A 238 12.12 18.70 9.52
C ALA A 238 10.71 18.55 10.10
N PHE A 239 9.94 19.63 10.00
CA PHE A 239 8.55 19.68 10.42
C PHE A 239 7.72 20.41 9.35
N ILE A 240 6.64 19.78 8.91
CA ILE A 240 5.71 20.31 7.90
C ILE A 240 4.35 20.54 8.55
N VAL A 241 3.80 21.73 8.35
CA VAL A 241 2.39 22.03 8.66
C VAL A 241 1.54 21.64 7.45
N SER A 242 0.67 20.65 7.61
CA SER A 242 -0.11 20.07 6.50
C SER A 242 -1.11 21.04 5.86
N SER A 243 -1.49 22.11 6.57
CA SER A 243 -2.33 23.19 6.06
C SER A 243 -1.57 24.30 5.34
N ASP A 244 -0.23 24.25 5.32
CA ASP A 244 0.61 25.20 4.59
C ASP A 244 0.90 24.65 3.18
N PRO A 245 0.30 25.23 2.11
CA PRO A 245 0.48 24.74 0.76
C PRO A 245 1.91 24.87 0.25
N GLN A 246 2.67 25.87 0.71
CA GLN A 246 4.04 26.09 0.24
C GLN A 246 4.97 25.01 0.80
N GLN A 247 4.85 24.68 2.09
CA GLN A 247 5.62 23.59 2.70
C GLN A 247 5.28 22.24 2.06
N MET A 248 3.99 21.97 1.83
CA MET A 248 3.55 20.74 1.18
C MET A 248 4.07 20.64 -0.27
N GLN A 249 4.02 21.73 -1.02
CA GLN A 249 4.57 21.80 -2.38
C GLN A 249 6.08 21.54 -2.41
N ALA A 250 6.83 22.14 -1.49
CA ALA A 250 8.29 21.98 -1.41
C ALA A 250 8.72 20.55 -1.05
N ALA A 251 7.85 19.77 -0.39
CA ALA A 251 8.13 18.40 0.02
C ALA A 251 7.52 17.33 -0.92
N MET A 252 6.93 17.72 -2.04
CA MET A 252 6.39 16.78 -3.01
C MET A 252 7.48 15.82 -3.52
N GLY A 253 7.17 14.51 -3.51
CA GLY A 253 8.07 13.49 -4.04
C GLY A 253 9.39 13.32 -3.29
N THR A 254 9.49 13.72 -2.01
CA THR A 254 10.76 13.61 -1.26
C THR A 254 10.84 12.38 -0.36
N MET A 255 9.71 11.80 0.05
CA MET A 255 9.67 10.77 1.10
C MET A 255 9.67 9.35 0.52
N ASP A 256 10.56 8.49 0.99
CA ASP A 256 10.61 7.06 0.63
C ASP A 256 9.45 6.29 1.28
N GLY A 257 9.02 6.71 2.47
CA GLY A 257 7.81 6.19 3.10
C GLY A 257 7.22 7.11 4.15
N ILE A 258 5.97 6.86 4.50
CA ILE A 258 5.21 7.58 5.51
C ILE A 258 4.60 6.58 6.49
N ILE A 259 4.81 6.77 7.80
CA ILE A 259 4.01 6.12 8.85
C ILE A 259 2.88 7.07 9.25
N ASN A 260 1.65 6.69 8.94
CA ASN A 260 0.46 7.47 9.24
C ASN A 260 -0.19 6.98 10.54
N THR A 261 -0.06 7.78 11.59
CA THR A 261 -0.50 7.43 12.95
C THR A 261 -1.83 8.05 13.36
N VAL A 262 -2.52 8.74 12.44
CA VAL A 262 -3.74 9.48 12.74
C VAL A 262 -4.94 8.52 12.89
N SER A 263 -5.56 8.54 14.07
CA SER A 263 -6.71 7.68 14.44
C SER A 263 -8.07 8.31 14.15
N ALA A 264 -8.13 9.32 13.28
CA ALA A 264 -9.34 10.05 12.91
C ALA A 264 -9.40 10.25 11.39
N LYS A 265 -10.58 10.56 10.87
CA LYS A 265 -10.72 10.95 9.46
C LYS A 265 -9.83 12.17 9.17
N HIS A 266 -9.03 12.06 8.12
CA HIS A 266 -8.19 13.15 7.61
C HIS A 266 -7.94 12.93 6.11
N ASP A 267 -7.46 13.96 5.43
CA ASP A 267 -7.14 13.87 4.01
C ASP A 267 -5.76 13.23 3.80
N ILE A 268 -5.73 12.12 3.05
CA ILE A 268 -4.49 11.42 2.68
C ILE A 268 -3.98 11.81 1.30
N VAL A 269 -4.77 12.52 0.49
CA VAL A 269 -4.40 12.91 -0.87
C VAL A 269 -3.10 13.72 -0.88
N PRO A 270 -2.94 14.81 -0.09
CA PRO A 270 -1.70 15.58 -0.08
C PRO A 270 -0.50 14.75 0.39
N LEU A 271 -0.73 13.81 1.32
CA LEU A 271 0.31 12.95 1.88
C LEU A 271 0.83 11.95 0.84
N ILE A 272 -0.03 11.45 -0.06
CA ILE A 272 0.39 10.57 -1.17
C ILE A 272 1.34 11.33 -2.12
N PHE A 273 1.14 12.62 -2.33
CA PHE A 273 2.01 13.43 -3.18
C PHE A 273 3.40 13.71 -2.58
N LEU A 274 3.56 13.63 -1.25
CA LEU A 274 4.87 13.72 -0.59
C LEU A 274 5.75 12.49 -0.86
N LEU A 275 5.14 11.35 -1.22
CA LEU A 275 5.87 10.13 -1.54
C LEU A 275 6.62 10.26 -2.86
N LYS A 276 7.88 9.81 -2.86
CA LYS A 276 8.65 9.47 -4.06
C LYS A 276 7.88 8.45 -4.92
N THR A 277 8.30 8.31 -6.17
CA THR A 277 7.90 7.19 -7.01
C THR A 277 8.29 5.87 -6.33
N GLN A 278 7.36 4.93 -6.26
CA GLN A 278 7.42 3.67 -5.50
C GLN A 278 7.51 3.85 -3.98
N GLY A 279 7.20 5.05 -3.47
CA GLY A 279 7.08 5.32 -2.04
C GLY A 279 5.87 4.63 -1.41
N LYS A 280 5.93 4.45 -0.09
CA LYS A 280 4.98 3.62 0.67
C LYS A 280 4.35 4.41 1.81
N MET A 281 3.03 4.53 1.85
CA MET A 281 2.31 5.02 3.02
C MET A 281 1.76 3.84 3.80
N ILE A 282 2.11 3.74 5.08
CA ILE A 282 1.65 2.69 5.95
C ILE A 282 0.72 3.29 6.99
N MET A 283 -0.54 2.86 6.93
CA MET A 283 -1.56 3.18 7.91
C MET A 283 -1.32 2.33 9.14
N VAL A 284 -1.19 2.98 10.29
CA VAL A 284 -1.22 2.33 11.62
C VAL A 284 -2.24 2.99 12.55
N GLY A 285 -2.71 4.20 12.19
CA GLY A 285 -3.88 4.82 12.80
C GLY A 285 -5.18 4.23 12.25
N VAL A 286 -6.18 4.07 13.12
CA VAL A 286 -7.49 3.49 12.79
C VAL A 286 -8.55 4.59 12.73
N PRO A 287 -8.92 5.12 11.55
CA PRO A 287 -10.02 6.07 11.44
C PRO A 287 -11.38 5.37 11.62
N ASP A 288 -12.36 6.09 12.17
CA ASP A 288 -13.74 5.63 12.41
C ASP A 288 -14.61 5.58 11.14
N ARG A 289 -14.15 6.23 10.07
CA ARG A 289 -14.83 6.29 8.76
C ARG A 289 -13.86 6.02 7.62
N PRO A 290 -14.35 5.54 6.46
CA PRO A 290 -13.53 5.42 5.26
C PRO A 290 -12.85 6.73 4.88
N LEU A 291 -11.64 6.60 4.34
CA LEU A 291 -10.86 7.71 3.79
C LEU A 291 -11.12 7.84 2.28
N GLU A 292 -10.77 8.98 1.71
CA GLU A 292 -10.84 9.19 0.27
C GLU A 292 -9.51 8.78 -0.38
N LEU A 293 -9.58 7.98 -1.45
CA LEU A 293 -8.40 7.46 -2.13
C LEU A 293 -8.34 7.85 -3.61
N PRO A 294 -7.38 8.70 -3.99
CA PRO A 294 -7.12 9.00 -5.40
C PRO A 294 -6.30 7.86 -6.00
N ILE A 295 -6.83 7.20 -7.03
CA ILE A 295 -6.16 6.05 -7.67
C ILE A 295 -5.04 6.49 -8.62
N PHE A 296 -5.23 7.60 -9.33
CA PHE A 296 -4.28 8.07 -10.34
C PHE A 296 -2.86 8.34 -9.77
N PRO A 297 -2.68 9.01 -8.61
CA PRO A 297 -1.36 9.19 -8.00
C PRO A 297 -0.74 7.87 -7.49
N LEU A 298 -1.53 6.85 -7.19
CA LEU A 298 -1.01 5.52 -6.87
C LEU A 298 -0.46 4.84 -8.13
N ILE A 299 -1.23 4.85 -9.22
CA ILE A 299 -0.87 4.20 -10.49
C ILE A 299 0.39 4.83 -11.07
N LEU A 300 0.36 6.14 -11.35
CA LEU A 300 1.49 6.83 -11.98
C LEU A 300 2.76 6.79 -11.13
N GLY A 301 2.60 6.86 -9.81
CA GLY A 301 3.71 6.81 -8.88
C GLY A 301 4.17 5.39 -8.55
N GLY A 302 3.46 4.34 -8.97
CA GLY A 302 3.71 2.96 -8.50
C GLY A 302 3.68 2.85 -6.96
N ARG A 303 2.87 3.68 -6.30
CA ARG A 303 2.89 3.86 -4.84
C ARG A 303 2.07 2.79 -4.14
N ILE A 304 2.43 2.53 -2.89
CA ILE A 304 1.79 1.54 -2.03
C ILE A 304 1.09 2.25 -0.86
N LEU A 305 -0.12 1.80 -0.58
CA LEU A 305 -0.85 2.08 0.65
C LEU A 305 -1.14 0.74 1.35
N ALA A 306 -0.64 0.57 2.56
CA ALA A 306 -0.81 -0.66 3.32
C ALA A 306 -1.32 -0.39 4.72
N GLY A 307 -1.98 -1.37 5.33
CA GLY A 307 -2.23 -1.35 6.77
C GLY A 307 -1.22 -2.22 7.51
N SER A 308 -0.91 -1.85 8.75
CA SER A 308 -0.13 -2.68 9.67
C SER A 308 -0.69 -2.56 11.08
N SER A 309 -0.74 -3.68 11.80
CA SER A 309 -1.27 -3.77 13.15
C SER A 309 -0.34 -4.63 14.00
N ILE A 310 0.16 -4.07 15.11
CA ILE A 310 1.02 -4.74 16.07
C ILE A 310 2.27 -5.31 15.35
N GLY A 311 2.72 -6.50 15.73
CA GLY A 311 3.71 -7.33 15.06
C GLY A 311 3.71 -8.71 15.69
N GLY A 312 4.26 -9.70 14.99
CA GLY A 312 4.39 -11.04 15.53
C GLY A 312 5.46 -11.11 16.62
N LEU A 313 5.44 -12.16 17.43
CA LEU A 313 6.19 -12.21 18.69
C LEU A 313 7.71 -12.18 18.47
N LYS A 314 8.18 -12.78 17.37
CA LYS A 314 9.60 -12.70 16.96
C LYS A 314 10.02 -11.25 16.71
N GLN A 315 9.20 -10.49 16.01
CA GLN A 315 9.48 -9.09 15.66
C GLN A 315 9.32 -8.16 16.87
N THR A 316 8.39 -8.46 17.78
CA THR A 316 8.27 -7.77 19.07
C THR A 316 9.53 -7.95 19.92
N GLN A 317 10.11 -9.15 19.95
CA GLN A 317 11.39 -9.41 20.62
C GLN A 317 12.53 -8.64 19.95
N GLU A 318 12.63 -8.70 18.62
CA GLU A 318 13.64 -7.93 17.87
C GLU A 318 13.55 -6.42 18.15
N MET A 319 12.32 -5.88 18.16
CA MET A 319 12.06 -4.47 18.42
C MET A 319 12.51 -4.07 19.83
N ILE A 320 12.17 -4.85 20.87
CA ILE A 320 12.55 -4.48 22.24
C ILE A 320 14.06 -4.59 22.44
N ASP A 321 14.72 -5.58 21.83
CA ASP A 321 16.17 -5.75 21.89
C ASP A 321 16.88 -4.59 21.18
N PHE A 322 16.38 -4.18 20.01
CA PHE A 322 16.86 -3.00 19.30
C PHE A 322 16.68 -1.73 20.14
N ALA A 323 15.52 -1.56 20.76
CA ALA A 323 15.26 -0.44 21.65
C ALA A 323 16.23 -0.41 22.85
N GLY A 324 16.48 -1.56 23.47
CA GLY A 324 17.44 -1.71 24.57
C GLY A 324 18.89 -1.42 24.15
N LYS A 325 19.29 -1.76 22.92
CA LYS A 325 20.61 -1.48 22.36
C LYS A 325 20.81 0.00 22.01
N HIS A 326 19.77 0.66 21.54
CA HIS A 326 19.82 2.03 21.04
C HIS A 326 19.25 3.06 22.04
N ASN A 327 18.94 2.64 23.27
CA ASN A 327 18.33 3.47 24.32
C ASN A 327 17.04 4.17 23.86
N ILE A 328 16.22 3.47 23.08
CA ILE A 328 14.94 4.00 22.59
C ILE A 328 13.88 3.71 23.65
N THR A 329 13.32 4.74 24.25
CA THR A 329 12.18 4.63 25.16
C THR A 329 11.02 5.51 24.70
N ALA A 330 9.81 5.21 25.17
CA ALA A 330 8.72 6.18 25.07
C ALA A 330 8.98 7.36 26.02
N ASP A 331 8.45 8.53 25.67
CA ASP A 331 8.32 9.64 26.60
C ASP A 331 6.97 9.49 27.30
N ILE A 332 6.98 9.50 28.63
CA ILE A 332 5.84 9.09 29.44
C ILE A 332 5.49 10.11 30.52
N GLU A 333 4.22 10.12 30.90
CA GLU A 333 3.72 10.57 32.20
C GLU A 333 3.43 9.33 33.06
N LEU A 334 4.19 9.16 34.14
CA LEU A 334 3.98 8.07 35.10
C LEU A 334 2.88 8.47 36.10
N ILE A 335 1.85 7.64 36.23
CA ILE A 335 0.68 7.89 37.08
C ILE A 335 0.44 6.74 38.06
N LYS A 336 -0.32 6.98 39.13
CA LYS A 336 -0.87 5.90 39.95
C LYS A 336 -2.20 5.42 39.41
N ALA A 337 -2.56 4.21 39.81
CA ALA A 337 -3.82 3.58 39.43
C ALA A 337 -5.06 4.39 39.80
N ASP A 338 -5.06 5.16 40.89
CA ASP A 338 -6.19 6.01 41.30
C ASP A 338 -6.45 7.19 40.37
N TYR A 339 -5.46 7.59 39.56
CA TYR A 339 -5.55 8.66 38.57
C TYR A 339 -6.00 8.17 37.17
N VAL A 340 -6.20 6.85 36.98
CA VAL A 340 -6.40 6.25 35.65
C VAL A 340 -7.59 6.83 34.88
N ASN A 341 -8.71 7.12 35.56
CA ASN A 341 -9.90 7.68 34.91
C ASN A 341 -9.63 9.10 34.38
N GLU A 342 -8.87 9.91 35.12
CA GLU A 342 -8.48 11.24 34.67
C GLU A 342 -7.47 11.16 33.51
N ALA A 343 -6.51 10.24 33.60
CA ALA A 343 -5.57 9.99 32.51
C ALA A 343 -6.27 9.57 31.20
N LEU A 344 -7.29 8.71 31.27
CA LEU A 344 -8.11 8.33 30.12
C LEU A 344 -8.91 9.51 29.55
N ASN A 345 -9.44 10.39 30.40
CA ASN A 345 -10.11 11.62 29.97
C ASN A 345 -9.14 12.60 29.28
N ARG A 346 -7.92 12.74 29.80
CA ARG A 346 -6.85 13.54 29.19
C ARG A 346 -6.39 12.94 27.86
N LEU A 347 -6.21 11.61 27.79
CA LEU A 347 -5.89 10.89 26.57
C LEU A 347 -6.93 11.10 25.47
N ALA A 348 -8.23 11.05 25.82
CA ALA A 348 -9.33 11.32 24.90
C ALA A 348 -9.28 12.74 24.30
N LYS A 349 -8.73 13.71 25.05
CA LYS A 349 -8.53 15.10 24.62
C LYS A 349 -7.18 15.35 23.93
N GLY A 350 -6.32 14.33 23.84
CA GLY A 350 -4.95 14.45 23.36
C GLY A 350 -4.01 15.23 24.30
N ASP A 351 -4.43 15.44 25.56
CA ASP A 351 -3.67 16.16 26.59
C ASP A 351 -2.71 15.21 27.34
N VAL A 352 -1.68 14.78 26.63
CA VAL A 352 -0.65 13.92 27.20
C VAL A 352 0.69 14.21 26.53
N ARG A 353 1.77 14.14 27.31
CA ARG A 353 3.13 14.04 26.77
C ARG A 353 3.36 12.64 26.19
N TYR A 354 2.70 12.40 25.07
CA TYR A 354 2.74 11.20 24.23
C TYR A 354 2.16 9.90 24.83
N ARG A 355 2.53 9.52 26.05
CA ARG A 355 2.09 8.27 26.70
C ARG A 355 1.83 8.43 28.20
N PHE A 356 0.87 7.68 28.72
CA PHE A 356 0.73 7.42 30.16
C PHE A 356 1.18 6.01 30.50
N VAL A 357 1.74 5.83 31.70
CA VAL A 357 2.07 4.51 32.25
C VAL A 357 1.61 4.47 33.71
N ILE A 358 0.93 3.39 34.09
CA ILE A 358 0.50 3.11 35.46
C ILE A 358 1.66 2.47 36.22
N ASP A 359 2.04 3.06 37.34
CA ASP A 359 3.07 2.60 38.29
C ASP A 359 2.43 1.75 39.39
N GLY A 360 2.22 0.46 39.11
CA GLY A 360 1.59 -0.50 40.03
C GLY A 360 0.22 -0.07 40.59
N LEU A 361 -0.36 -0.90 41.45
CA LEU A 361 -1.62 -0.64 42.18
C LEU A 361 -1.38 -0.17 43.63
N ILE A 362 -0.20 0.39 43.94
CA ILE A 362 0.18 0.85 45.30
C ILE A 362 0.57 2.35 45.27
N SER A 363 0.09 3.12 46.26
CA SER A 363 -0.06 4.57 46.28
C SER A 363 1.19 5.44 46.58
N VAL A 364 1.38 6.44 45.71
CA VAL A 364 1.52 7.93 45.87
C VAL A 364 2.70 8.67 46.58
N SER A 365 3.53 9.43 45.78
CA SER A 365 3.85 10.92 45.78
C SER A 365 5.36 11.29 45.95
N LYS A 366 6.04 12.31 45.36
CA LYS A 366 5.76 13.54 44.55
C LYS A 366 7.05 14.12 43.90
N SER A 367 6.88 14.98 42.88
CA SER A 367 7.80 15.71 41.96
C SER A 367 8.68 16.83 42.61
N THR A 368 9.63 17.55 41.95
CA THR A 368 9.49 18.62 40.90
C THR A 368 10.90 19.19 40.48
N PRO A 369 11.09 19.86 39.30
CA PRO A 369 12.37 20.29 38.63
C PRO A 369 12.56 21.85 38.70
N PRO A 370 13.12 22.64 37.74
CA PRO A 370 14.15 22.53 36.64
C PRO A 370 15.22 23.68 36.70
N LEU A 371 16.01 23.98 35.64
CA LEU A 371 16.23 25.35 35.06
C LEU A 371 17.25 25.43 33.89
N LEU A 372 17.05 26.48 33.06
CA LEU A 372 17.49 26.77 31.68
C LEU A 372 18.73 27.69 31.54
N ASN A 373 19.29 27.75 30.30
CA ASN A 373 19.55 28.95 29.42
C ASN A 373 20.88 28.79 28.64
N ARG A 374 20.99 28.82 27.29
CA ARG A 374 20.62 29.76 26.17
C ARG A 374 21.89 30.37 25.51
N ARG A 375 21.73 30.69 24.20
CA ARG A 375 22.39 31.67 23.30
C ARG A 375 23.39 31.10 22.29
N ASP A 376 23.56 31.65 21.08
CA ASP A 376 22.78 32.37 20.05
C ASP A 376 23.79 32.53 18.89
N GLY A 377 23.36 32.51 17.61
CA GLY A 377 24.24 32.89 16.48
C GLY A 377 23.74 32.49 15.09
N GLU A 378 23.06 33.43 14.42
CA GLU A 378 22.68 33.47 12.99
C GLU A 378 23.90 33.79 12.10
N VAL A 379 23.98 33.53 10.77
CA VAL A 379 23.44 34.28 9.59
C VAL A 379 23.97 33.51 8.34
N GLU A 380 23.18 32.93 7.41
CA GLU A 380 22.52 33.47 6.18
C GLU A 380 23.38 33.41 4.86
N PRO A 381 22.79 33.50 3.63
CA PRO A 381 22.93 32.47 2.56
C PRO A 381 23.32 33.03 1.16
N GLU A 382 23.38 32.20 0.10
CA GLU A 382 23.12 32.53 -1.33
C GLU A 382 23.38 31.29 -2.22
N MET A 383 22.38 30.67 -2.88
CA MET A 383 21.79 30.94 -4.20
C MET A 383 22.79 31.02 -5.38
N ALA A 384 22.69 30.10 -6.35
CA ALA A 384 22.13 30.39 -7.68
C ALA A 384 22.24 29.19 -8.65
N GLU A 385 21.44 29.31 -9.69
CA GLU A 385 20.82 28.29 -10.53
C GLU A 385 21.40 28.28 -11.96
N ASN A 386 20.95 27.29 -12.75
CA ASN A 386 20.70 27.33 -14.20
C ASN A 386 21.81 26.98 -15.22
N GLY A 387 21.59 25.85 -15.90
CA GLY A 387 20.93 25.89 -17.21
C GLY A 387 21.83 25.75 -18.44
N MET A 388 21.60 24.71 -19.25
CA MET A 388 21.95 24.71 -20.67
C MET A 388 20.81 24.12 -21.50
N LYS A 389 20.37 24.89 -22.50
CA LYS A 389 19.39 24.53 -23.53
C LYS A 389 20.10 24.37 -24.88
N ALA A 390 19.70 23.29 -25.56
CA ALA A 390 19.39 23.13 -26.99
C ALA A 390 20.44 23.41 -28.09
N LEU A 391 20.61 22.38 -28.92
CA LEU A 391 21.03 22.33 -30.34
C LEU A 391 20.16 21.22 -30.98
N ALA A 392 19.80 21.14 -32.25
CA ALA A 392 19.79 22.00 -33.44
C ALA A 392 18.81 21.27 -34.41
N GLU A 393 18.07 22.00 -35.23
CA GLU A 393 17.03 21.46 -36.12
C GLU A 393 17.62 20.58 -37.24
N LYS A 394 17.11 19.35 -37.38
CA LYS A 394 17.30 18.46 -38.54
C LYS A 394 15.99 18.34 -39.32
N HIS A 395 16.09 18.14 -40.64
CA HIS A 395 14.99 18.07 -41.60
C HIS A 395 13.89 17.06 -41.20
N HIS A 396 12.63 17.44 -41.40
CA HIS A 396 11.44 16.65 -41.01
C HIS A 396 10.82 15.94 -42.21
N ARG A 397 10.23 14.75 -41.98
CA ARG A 397 9.56 13.89 -42.98
C ARG A 397 8.06 14.08 -42.93
N LYS A 398 7.39 14.11 -44.07
CA LYS A 398 5.91 14.16 -44.14
C LYS A 398 5.31 12.85 -43.61
N ALA A 399 4.30 12.96 -42.76
CA ALA A 399 3.49 11.87 -42.24
C ALA A 399 2.01 12.25 -42.34
N PHE A 400 1.13 11.26 -42.36
CA PHE A 400 -0.31 11.47 -42.36
C PHE A 400 -0.99 10.48 -41.41
N GLY A 401 -2.11 10.91 -40.84
CA GLY A 401 -2.85 10.14 -39.84
C GLY A 401 -4.19 10.78 -39.52
N LEU A 402 -4.76 10.37 -38.38
CA LEU A 402 -6.04 10.86 -37.88
C LEU A 402 -5.81 11.62 -36.58
N ALA A 403 -6.28 12.86 -36.51
CA ALA A 403 -6.14 13.71 -35.34
C ALA A 403 -7.48 14.23 -34.83
N ALA A 404 -7.60 14.30 -33.50
CA ALA A 404 -8.57 15.15 -32.84
C ALA A 404 -8.03 16.58 -32.84
N LYS A 405 -8.90 17.56 -33.09
CA LYS A 405 -8.50 18.99 -33.18
C LYS A 405 -9.08 19.82 -32.03
N ASP A 406 -9.99 19.24 -31.26
CA ASP A 406 -10.67 19.85 -30.12
C ASP A 406 -11.23 18.76 -29.19
N THR A 407 -11.92 19.21 -28.14
CA THR A 407 -12.50 18.36 -27.08
C THR A 407 -13.68 17.51 -27.51
N SER A 408 -14.19 17.64 -28.74
CA SER A 408 -15.17 16.67 -29.27
C SER A 408 -14.55 15.27 -29.39
N GLY A 409 -13.21 15.21 -29.55
CA GLY A 409 -12.48 13.97 -29.78
C GLY A 409 -12.71 13.35 -31.15
N ILE A 410 -13.39 14.04 -32.07
CA ILE A 410 -13.65 13.55 -33.43
C ILE A 410 -12.33 13.53 -34.21
N LEU A 411 -11.98 12.35 -34.71
CA LEU A 411 -10.78 12.09 -35.48
C LEU A 411 -11.02 12.38 -36.96
N SER A 412 -10.15 13.19 -37.55
CA SER A 412 -10.17 13.54 -38.98
C SER A 412 -8.78 13.48 -39.60
N PRO A 413 -8.65 13.31 -40.94
CA PRO A 413 -7.36 13.33 -41.61
C PRO A 413 -6.50 14.54 -41.23
N PHE A 414 -5.22 14.27 -41.01
CA PHE A 414 -4.23 15.24 -40.58
C PHE A 414 -2.86 14.91 -41.15
N ILE A 415 -2.25 15.90 -41.81
CA ILE A 415 -0.88 15.82 -42.33
C ILE A 415 0.03 16.55 -41.36
N PHE A 416 1.13 15.93 -41.00
CA PHE A 416 2.12 16.48 -40.09
C PHE A 416 3.52 16.05 -40.49
N SER A 417 4.50 16.36 -39.66
CA SER A 417 5.88 15.98 -39.91
C SER A 417 6.48 15.23 -38.72
N ARG A 418 7.30 14.22 -39.00
CA ARG A 418 8.15 13.55 -37.99
C ARG A 418 9.60 13.98 -38.17
N ARG A 419 10.37 13.98 -37.09
CA ARG A 419 11.83 14.17 -37.17
C ARG A 419 12.48 13.12 -38.07
N ALA A 420 13.60 13.46 -38.68
CA ALA A 420 14.46 12.45 -39.31
C ALA A 420 14.98 11.45 -38.27
N ASN A 421 15.37 10.26 -38.73
CA ASN A 421 16.13 9.34 -37.88
C ASN A 421 17.42 10.04 -37.40
N GLY A 422 17.59 10.13 -36.09
CA GLY A 422 18.89 10.25 -35.47
C GLY A 422 19.61 8.91 -35.45
N ASP A 423 20.82 8.90 -34.89
CA ASP A 423 21.73 7.76 -35.03
C ASP A 423 21.21 6.48 -34.35
N ASN A 424 20.38 6.61 -33.29
CA ASN A 424 19.78 5.49 -32.56
C ASN A 424 18.31 5.23 -32.92
N ASP A 425 17.77 5.97 -33.89
CA ASP A 425 16.34 5.90 -34.20
C ASP A 425 16.01 4.89 -35.28
N VAL A 426 14.80 4.33 -35.20
CA VAL A 426 14.20 3.56 -36.27
C VAL A 426 12.93 4.25 -36.78
N THR A 427 12.71 4.19 -38.09
CA THR A 427 11.41 4.49 -38.69
C THR A 427 10.65 3.18 -38.86
N ILE A 428 9.43 3.14 -38.36
CA ILE A 428 8.54 1.99 -38.40
C ILE A 428 7.35 2.34 -39.29
N LYS A 429 7.09 1.52 -40.31
CA LYS A 429 5.82 1.52 -41.03
C LYS A 429 4.78 0.86 -40.16
N ILE A 430 3.73 1.59 -39.81
CA ILE A 430 2.68 1.08 -38.91
C ILE A 430 1.75 0.20 -39.73
N LEU A 431 1.49 -1.01 -39.23
CA LEU A 431 0.53 -1.94 -39.82
C LEU A 431 -0.76 -1.98 -39.01
N TYR A 432 -0.63 -2.03 -37.68
CA TYR A 432 -1.75 -2.09 -36.77
C TYR A 432 -1.55 -1.12 -35.61
N CYS A 433 -2.65 -0.54 -35.13
CA CYS A 433 -2.65 0.20 -33.87
C CYS A 433 -3.89 -0.18 -33.06
N GLY A 434 -3.69 -0.66 -31.84
CA GLY A 434 -4.79 -0.89 -30.89
C GLY A 434 -5.44 0.42 -30.43
N ILE A 435 -6.73 0.33 -30.07
CA ILE A 435 -7.49 1.42 -29.45
C ILE A 435 -7.64 1.14 -27.96
N CYS A 436 -7.11 2.05 -27.14
CA CYS A 436 -7.18 1.98 -25.70
C CYS A 436 -8.09 3.09 -25.12
N HIS A 437 -8.57 2.90 -23.89
CA HIS A 437 -9.37 3.92 -23.20
C HIS A 437 -8.58 5.22 -22.99
N SER A 438 -7.26 5.16 -22.84
CA SER A 438 -6.42 6.37 -22.76
C SER A 438 -6.47 7.21 -24.04
N ASP A 439 -6.66 6.60 -25.20
CA ASP A 439 -6.83 7.33 -26.47
C ASP A 439 -8.15 8.11 -26.45
N LEU A 440 -9.22 7.51 -25.93
CA LEU A 440 -10.53 8.15 -25.76
C LEU A 440 -10.45 9.33 -24.77
N HIS A 441 -9.88 9.10 -23.57
CA HIS A 441 -9.75 10.14 -22.54
C HIS A 441 -8.88 11.31 -23.01
N SER A 442 -7.79 11.01 -23.73
CA SER A 442 -6.92 12.05 -24.29
C SER A 442 -7.61 12.81 -25.41
N ALA A 443 -8.29 12.14 -26.34
CA ALA A 443 -9.01 12.79 -27.43
C ALA A 443 -10.11 13.73 -26.93
N LYS A 444 -10.79 13.40 -25.82
CA LYS A 444 -11.83 14.22 -25.20
C LYS A 444 -11.33 15.21 -24.14
N ASN A 445 -10.04 15.15 -23.81
CA ASN A 445 -9.41 15.95 -22.75
C ASN A 445 -10.02 15.72 -21.35
N ASP A 446 -10.47 14.51 -21.06
CA ASP A 446 -11.08 14.15 -19.77
C ASP A 446 -10.10 14.39 -18.60
N TRP A 447 -8.79 14.20 -18.85
CA TRP A 447 -7.71 14.44 -17.89
C TRP A 447 -7.14 15.86 -17.88
N LYS A 448 -7.73 16.79 -18.65
CA LYS A 448 -7.37 18.23 -18.67
C LYS A 448 -5.91 18.55 -18.99
N GLY A 449 -5.30 17.80 -19.90
CA GLY A 449 -3.89 17.95 -20.29
C GLY A 449 -3.62 17.75 -21.79
N THR A 450 -4.66 17.66 -22.61
CA THR A 450 -4.50 17.43 -24.06
C THR A 450 -4.10 18.70 -24.79
N VAL A 451 -3.08 18.58 -25.63
CA VAL A 451 -2.66 19.59 -26.59
C VAL A 451 -3.09 19.13 -27.97
N TYR A 452 -3.89 19.97 -28.64
CA TYR A 452 -4.40 19.72 -29.98
C TYR A 452 -3.53 20.43 -31.05
N PRO A 453 -3.44 19.89 -32.29
CA PRO A 453 -4.03 18.63 -32.74
C PRO A 453 -3.37 17.42 -32.05
N LEU A 454 -4.16 16.39 -31.75
CA LEU A 454 -3.73 15.16 -31.08
C LEU A 454 -3.89 13.99 -32.03
N VAL A 455 -2.81 13.24 -32.30
CA VAL A 455 -2.86 11.93 -32.99
C VAL A 455 -2.72 10.84 -31.92
N PRO A 456 -3.79 10.09 -31.58
CA PRO A 456 -3.72 9.03 -30.56
C PRO A 456 -3.00 7.76 -31.05
N GLY A 457 -3.00 6.73 -30.20
CA GLY A 457 -2.50 5.40 -30.51
C GLY A 457 -1.12 5.15 -29.91
N HIS A 458 -1.02 4.16 -29.03
CA HIS A 458 0.20 3.76 -28.33
C HIS A 458 0.31 2.24 -28.15
N GLU A 459 -0.49 1.51 -28.93
CA GLU A 459 -0.46 0.05 -29.05
C GLU A 459 -0.04 -0.27 -30.49
N ILE A 460 1.19 0.09 -30.86
CA ILE A 460 1.63 0.20 -32.26
C ILE A 460 2.38 -1.06 -32.68
N ALA A 461 1.99 -1.70 -33.78
CA ALA A 461 2.71 -2.82 -34.37
C ALA A 461 3.03 -2.55 -35.85
N GLY A 462 4.26 -2.86 -36.27
CA GLY A 462 4.73 -2.51 -37.60
C GLY A 462 6.04 -3.18 -38.02
N ILE A 463 6.63 -2.65 -39.09
CA ILE A 463 7.87 -3.14 -39.67
C ILE A 463 8.91 -2.01 -39.70
N VAL A 464 10.14 -2.30 -39.28
CA VAL A 464 11.25 -1.35 -39.42
C VAL A 464 11.55 -1.15 -40.90
N ILE A 465 11.48 0.09 -41.38
CA ILE A 465 11.78 0.45 -42.78
C ILE A 465 13.07 1.27 -42.93
N GLU A 466 13.55 1.86 -41.84
CA GLU A 466 14.83 2.57 -41.80
C GLU A 466 15.40 2.54 -40.39
N ALA A 467 16.73 2.50 -40.26
CA ALA A 467 17.44 2.52 -38.99
C ALA A 467 18.64 3.48 -39.06
N GLY A 468 18.89 4.20 -37.96
CA GLY A 468 20.08 5.02 -37.76
C GLY A 468 21.35 4.17 -37.67
N CYS A 469 22.51 4.82 -37.82
CA CYS A 469 23.79 4.12 -37.93
C CYS A 469 24.25 3.41 -36.64
N ASN A 470 23.72 3.80 -35.48
CA ASN A 470 24.04 3.22 -34.18
C ASN A 470 22.98 2.21 -33.71
N VAL A 471 21.95 1.94 -34.51
CA VAL A 471 20.93 0.95 -34.16
C VAL A 471 21.53 -0.45 -34.21
N LEU A 472 21.55 -1.14 -33.07
CA LEU A 472 22.14 -2.49 -32.94
C LEU A 472 21.11 -3.59 -32.69
N LYS A 473 20.01 -3.27 -31.99
CA LYS A 473 19.00 -4.25 -31.59
C LYS A 473 18.14 -4.67 -32.77
N LEU A 474 17.89 -3.77 -33.72
CA LEU A 474 16.89 -3.91 -34.78
C LEU A 474 17.52 -3.88 -36.16
N LYS A 475 16.86 -4.50 -37.14
CA LYS A 475 17.21 -4.37 -38.56
C LYS A 475 15.98 -4.08 -39.41
N ILE A 476 16.19 -3.52 -40.59
CA ILE A 476 15.13 -3.32 -41.59
C ILE A 476 14.45 -4.66 -41.88
N GLY A 477 13.11 -4.66 -41.89
CA GLY A 477 12.27 -5.84 -42.05
C GLY A 477 11.87 -6.53 -40.75
N ASP A 478 12.44 -6.18 -39.60
CA ASP A 478 12.00 -6.72 -38.30
C ASP A 478 10.55 -6.27 -37.99
N THR A 479 9.74 -7.21 -37.52
CA THR A 479 8.41 -6.95 -36.97
C THR A 479 8.53 -6.49 -35.52
N VAL A 480 8.08 -5.27 -35.25
CA VAL A 480 8.33 -4.55 -33.99
C VAL A 480 7.08 -3.90 -33.43
N GLY A 481 7.11 -3.60 -32.13
CA GLY A 481 6.08 -2.87 -31.43
C GLY A 481 6.60 -1.64 -30.71
N VAL A 482 5.75 -0.64 -30.56
CA VAL A 482 5.97 0.56 -29.74
C VAL A 482 4.80 0.72 -28.78
N GLY A 483 5.10 0.78 -27.48
CA GLY A 483 4.12 0.93 -26.42
C GLY A 483 3.85 2.39 -26.04
N CYS A 484 3.49 2.61 -24.77
CA CYS A 484 3.15 3.94 -24.25
C CYS A 484 4.29 4.96 -24.24
N LEU A 485 5.54 4.52 -24.26
CA LEU A 485 6.72 5.36 -24.09
C LEU A 485 7.56 5.40 -25.35
N VAL A 486 8.09 6.58 -25.67
CA VAL A 486 9.07 6.80 -26.76
C VAL A 486 10.36 7.47 -26.29
N GLY A 487 10.44 7.82 -24.99
CA GLY A 487 11.59 8.49 -24.41
C GLY A 487 11.64 8.43 -22.88
N ALA A 488 12.84 8.58 -22.32
CA ALA A 488 13.12 8.77 -20.90
C ALA A 488 14.54 9.36 -20.74
N CYS A 489 14.94 9.77 -19.52
CA CYS A 489 16.29 10.33 -19.32
C CYS A 489 17.45 9.33 -19.42
N ARG A 490 17.15 8.02 -19.33
CA ARG A 490 18.09 6.88 -19.45
C ARG A 490 19.21 6.81 -18.40
N SER A 491 19.25 7.73 -17.43
CA SER A 491 20.35 7.88 -16.49
C SER A 491 19.93 7.95 -15.02
N CYS A 492 18.65 8.22 -14.72
CA CYS A 492 18.17 8.19 -13.35
C CYS A 492 18.09 6.75 -12.81
N GLU A 493 18.04 6.61 -11.48
CA GLU A 493 17.94 5.33 -10.79
C GLU A 493 16.85 4.41 -11.39
N LYS A 494 15.68 4.95 -11.73
CA LYS A 494 14.58 4.16 -12.32
C LYS A 494 14.91 3.67 -13.73
N CYS A 495 15.53 4.50 -14.58
CA CYS A 495 15.97 4.06 -15.89
C CYS A 495 17.07 2.99 -15.81
N VAL A 496 18.04 3.15 -14.89
CA VAL A 496 19.10 2.15 -14.66
C VAL A 496 18.52 0.80 -14.19
N GLN A 497 17.42 0.84 -13.43
CA GLN A 497 16.67 -0.33 -12.98
C GLN A 497 15.69 -0.88 -14.05
N HIS A 498 15.71 -0.38 -15.28
CA HIS A 498 14.75 -0.75 -16.36
C HIS A 498 13.28 -0.46 -16.01
N LYS A 499 13.04 0.63 -15.29
CA LYS A 499 11.72 1.13 -14.88
C LYS A 499 11.47 2.51 -15.51
N GLU A 500 11.63 2.62 -16.82
CA GLU A 500 11.50 3.88 -17.55
C GLU A 500 10.09 4.50 -17.41
N ASN A 501 9.08 3.65 -17.20
CA ASN A 501 7.71 4.04 -16.88
C ASN A 501 7.56 4.86 -15.59
N TYR A 502 8.58 4.88 -14.74
CA TYR A 502 8.64 5.65 -13.51
C TYR A 502 9.69 6.76 -13.57
N CYS A 503 10.22 7.06 -14.75
CA CYS A 503 11.18 8.14 -14.95
C CYS A 503 10.49 9.51 -14.81
N PRO A 504 11.05 10.47 -14.05
CA PRO A 504 10.47 11.82 -13.96
C PRO A 504 10.55 12.63 -15.27
N LYS A 505 11.31 12.15 -16.27
CA LYS A 505 11.44 12.74 -17.60
C LYS A 505 11.03 11.75 -18.70
N LEU A 506 10.02 10.92 -18.44
CA LEU A 506 9.46 10.03 -19.45
C LEU A 506 8.74 10.84 -20.55
N VAL A 507 8.70 10.29 -21.76
CA VAL A 507 8.03 10.86 -22.93
C VAL A 507 7.03 9.84 -23.44
N PHE A 508 5.75 10.21 -23.46
CA PHE A 508 4.67 9.35 -23.97
C PHE A 508 4.64 9.33 -25.51
N ALA A 509 4.10 8.26 -26.09
CA ALA A 509 4.00 8.09 -27.54
C ALA A 509 3.16 9.17 -28.26
N TYR A 510 2.29 9.85 -27.53
CA TYR A 510 1.58 11.04 -27.99
C TYR A 510 1.36 12.03 -26.84
N ASN A 511 1.01 13.28 -27.18
CA ASN A 511 0.68 14.35 -26.22
C ASN A 511 1.78 14.65 -25.18
N SER A 512 3.04 14.36 -25.52
CA SER A 512 4.22 14.70 -24.76
C SER A 512 5.18 15.52 -25.63
N ILE A 513 6.22 16.10 -25.03
CA ILE A 513 7.26 16.81 -25.77
C ILE A 513 8.40 15.83 -26.04
N ASP A 514 8.68 15.58 -27.32
CA ASP A 514 9.79 14.72 -27.77
C ASP A 514 11.15 15.43 -27.62
N ILE A 515 12.23 14.69 -27.87
CA ILE A 515 13.61 15.16 -27.77
C ILE A 515 13.93 16.34 -28.70
N ASP A 516 13.15 16.53 -29.77
CA ASP A 516 13.27 17.65 -30.71
C ASP A 516 12.47 18.90 -30.27
N GLY A 517 11.82 18.84 -29.10
CA GLY A 517 10.98 19.91 -28.56
C GLY A 517 9.59 20.00 -29.19
N LYS A 518 9.21 19.09 -30.08
CA LYS A 518 7.89 19.03 -30.71
C LYS A 518 6.97 18.07 -29.99
N ILE A 519 5.67 18.20 -30.24
CA ILE A 519 4.70 17.29 -29.67
C ILE A 519 4.80 15.91 -30.33
N THR A 520 4.77 14.86 -29.53
CA THR A 520 4.70 13.47 -30.00
C THR A 520 3.33 13.18 -30.62
N TYR A 521 3.32 12.46 -31.75
CA TYR A 521 2.13 11.98 -32.44
C TYR A 521 2.12 10.45 -32.52
N GLY A 522 1.00 9.84 -32.14
CA GLY A 522 0.88 8.39 -31.94
C GLY A 522 0.69 7.56 -33.20
N GLY A 523 0.22 6.33 -32.98
CA GLY A 523 0.11 5.25 -33.97
C GLY A 523 -1.08 5.33 -34.92
N TYR A 524 -1.99 6.30 -34.77
CA TYR A 524 -3.07 6.52 -35.75
C TYR A 524 -2.53 7.25 -36.98
N SER A 525 -1.40 6.79 -37.51
CA SER A 525 -0.64 7.39 -38.59
C SER A 525 0.14 6.33 -39.37
N ASN A 526 0.61 6.68 -40.56
CA ASN A 526 1.26 5.73 -41.47
C ASN A 526 2.66 5.27 -41.03
N ILE A 527 3.40 6.13 -40.32
CA ILE A 527 4.77 5.86 -39.85
C ILE A 527 4.96 6.39 -38.43
N ILE A 528 5.97 5.89 -37.71
CA ILE A 528 6.49 6.47 -36.46
C ILE A 528 8.02 6.40 -36.43
N VAL A 529 8.67 7.37 -35.78
CA VAL A 529 10.13 7.42 -35.58
C VAL A 529 10.41 7.39 -34.08
N VAL A 530 11.21 6.42 -33.63
CA VAL A 530 11.43 6.14 -32.19
C VAL A 530 12.87 5.68 -31.96
N ASP A 531 13.45 6.04 -30.81
CA ASP A 531 14.74 5.50 -30.35
C ASP A 531 14.64 3.99 -30.13
N GLU A 532 15.62 3.21 -30.60
CA GLU A 532 15.56 1.74 -30.61
C GLU A 532 15.28 1.09 -29.24
N HIS A 533 15.60 1.78 -28.15
CA HIS A 533 15.34 1.26 -26.79
C HIS A 533 13.86 1.14 -26.47
N PHE A 534 13.04 2.04 -27.01
CA PHE A 534 11.59 2.07 -26.79
C PHE A 534 10.83 1.21 -27.79
N VAL A 535 11.55 0.38 -28.54
CA VAL A 535 10.99 -0.54 -29.53
C VAL A 535 11.24 -1.97 -29.08
N VAL A 536 10.19 -2.79 -29.09
CA VAL A 536 10.26 -4.22 -28.75
C VAL A 536 10.08 -5.09 -29.99
N LYS A 537 10.67 -6.27 -30.00
CA LYS A 537 10.48 -7.24 -31.10
C LYS A 537 9.29 -8.13 -30.78
N PHE A 538 8.44 -8.35 -31.79
CA PHE A 538 7.46 -9.43 -31.69
C PHE A 538 8.13 -10.80 -31.87
N PRO A 539 7.67 -11.83 -31.16
CA PRO A 539 8.07 -13.20 -31.43
C PRO A 539 7.84 -13.57 -32.90
N LYS A 540 8.63 -14.50 -33.43
CA LYS A 540 8.51 -14.92 -34.83
C LYS A 540 7.10 -15.48 -35.10
N ASN A 541 6.48 -15.04 -36.20
CA ASN A 541 5.12 -15.43 -36.61
C ASN A 541 4.01 -15.04 -35.62
N PHE A 542 4.27 -14.12 -34.68
CA PHE A 542 3.25 -13.64 -33.76
C PHE A 542 2.23 -12.76 -34.49
N PRO A 543 0.91 -12.92 -34.25
CA PRO A 543 -0.12 -12.13 -34.92
C PRO A 543 -0.06 -10.66 -34.46
N LEU A 544 0.44 -9.77 -35.32
CA LEU A 544 0.74 -8.38 -34.97
C LEU A 544 -0.51 -7.59 -34.57
N ASP A 545 -1.62 -7.82 -35.26
CA ASP A 545 -2.93 -7.25 -34.95
C ASP A 545 -3.37 -7.58 -33.51
N ARG A 546 -3.29 -8.85 -33.13
CA ARG A 546 -3.67 -9.33 -31.79
C ARG A 546 -2.59 -9.10 -30.73
N GLY A 547 -1.35 -8.85 -31.17
CA GLY A 547 -0.22 -8.54 -30.32
C GLY A 547 -0.12 -7.07 -29.94
N ALA A 548 -0.59 -6.16 -30.81
CA ALA A 548 -0.53 -4.72 -30.57
C ALA A 548 -1.16 -4.32 -29.22
N PRO A 549 -2.34 -4.83 -28.81
CA PRO A 549 -2.91 -4.52 -27.51
C PRO A 549 -2.07 -4.96 -26.30
N LEU A 550 -1.18 -5.93 -26.45
CA LEU A 550 -0.32 -6.37 -25.35
C LEU A 550 0.69 -5.29 -24.92
N LEU A 551 1.04 -4.38 -25.83
CA LEU A 551 2.00 -3.29 -25.60
C LEU A 551 1.52 -2.25 -24.58
N CYS A 552 0.22 -2.23 -24.26
CA CYS A 552 -0.35 -1.46 -23.15
C CYS A 552 -1.12 -2.38 -22.21
N ALA A 553 -2.18 -3.04 -22.67
CA ALA A 553 -3.02 -3.92 -21.85
C ALA A 553 -2.22 -5.04 -21.19
N GLY A 554 -1.39 -5.72 -21.98
CA GLY A 554 -0.65 -6.89 -21.54
C GLY A 554 0.40 -6.52 -20.51
N ILE A 555 1.25 -5.56 -20.81
CA ILE A 555 2.29 -5.13 -19.88
C ILE A 555 1.71 -4.53 -18.59
N THR A 556 0.58 -3.83 -18.67
CA THR A 556 -0.07 -3.21 -17.50
C THR A 556 -0.56 -4.24 -16.49
N VAL A 557 -0.94 -5.45 -16.91
CA VAL A 557 -1.36 -6.53 -16.00
C VAL A 557 -0.21 -7.49 -15.68
N TYR A 558 0.72 -7.70 -16.61
CA TYR A 558 1.88 -8.57 -16.44
C TYR A 558 2.85 -8.02 -15.38
N THR A 559 3.21 -6.74 -15.50
CA THR A 559 4.16 -6.06 -14.61
C THR A 559 3.78 -6.18 -13.14
N PRO A 560 2.54 -5.83 -12.71
CA PRO A 560 2.17 -6.00 -11.31
C PRO A 560 2.06 -7.46 -10.87
N MET A 561 1.66 -8.39 -11.76
CA MET A 561 1.67 -9.82 -11.41
C MET A 561 3.07 -10.30 -11.06
N LYS A 562 4.09 -9.83 -11.76
CA LYS A 562 5.51 -10.14 -11.48
C LYS A 562 6.04 -9.37 -10.27
N ASN A 563 5.89 -8.04 -10.25
CA ASN A 563 6.47 -7.17 -9.21
C ASN A 563 5.91 -7.43 -7.81
N PHE A 564 4.68 -7.93 -7.71
CA PHE A 564 4.06 -8.31 -6.45
C PHE A 564 4.07 -9.82 -6.19
N GLU A 565 4.83 -10.57 -7.00
CA GLU A 565 5.00 -12.03 -6.91
C GLU A 565 3.67 -12.80 -6.97
N LEU A 566 2.68 -12.27 -7.67
CA LEU A 566 1.39 -12.93 -7.87
C LEU A 566 1.48 -14.00 -8.95
N ASN A 567 2.43 -13.92 -9.88
CA ASN A 567 2.62 -14.84 -11.01
C ASN A 567 3.10 -16.27 -10.65
N GLN A 568 3.03 -16.68 -9.38
CA GLN A 568 3.52 -18.00 -8.95
C GLN A 568 2.45 -19.08 -9.20
N PRO A 569 2.83 -20.26 -9.73
CA PRO A 569 1.90 -21.38 -9.91
C PRO A 569 1.16 -21.73 -8.61
N GLY A 570 -0.13 -22.03 -8.72
CA GLY A 570 -0.98 -22.41 -7.58
C GLY A 570 -1.55 -21.24 -6.77
N LYS A 571 -1.04 -20.01 -6.92
CA LYS A 571 -1.68 -18.83 -6.31
C LYS A 571 -3.08 -18.60 -6.87
N HIS A 572 -3.95 -18.01 -6.04
CA HIS A 572 -5.32 -17.65 -6.39
C HIS A 572 -5.43 -16.14 -6.59
N ILE A 573 -5.72 -15.70 -7.82
CA ILE A 573 -5.99 -14.29 -8.12
C ILE A 573 -7.44 -14.00 -8.45
N GLY A 574 -7.89 -12.83 -8.04
CA GLY A 574 -9.07 -12.17 -8.57
C GLY A 574 -8.73 -11.23 -9.72
N VAL A 575 -9.58 -11.19 -10.75
CA VAL A 575 -9.54 -10.17 -11.81
C VAL A 575 -10.86 -9.41 -11.78
N VAL A 576 -10.81 -8.12 -11.42
CA VAL A 576 -12.01 -7.29 -11.29
C VAL A 576 -12.23 -6.51 -12.58
N GLY A 577 -13.40 -6.70 -13.19
CA GLY A 577 -13.77 -6.11 -14.47
C GLY A 577 -13.24 -6.93 -15.65
N LEU A 578 -14.15 -7.42 -16.49
CA LEU A 578 -13.81 -8.19 -17.69
C LEU A 578 -13.94 -7.32 -18.94
N GLY A 579 -12.95 -6.45 -19.13
CA GLY A 579 -12.78 -5.59 -20.31
C GLY A 579 -11.45 -5.84 -20.99
N GLY A 580 -10.90 -4.81 -21.63
CA GLY A 580 -9.65 -4.92 -22.38
C GLY A 580 -8.43 -5.31 -21.54
N LEU A 581 -8.28 -4.83 -20.30
CA LEU A 581 -7.21 -5.28 -19.40
C LEU A 581 -7.57 -6.63 -18.76
N GLY A 582 -8.82 -6.76 -18.28
CA GLY A 582 -9.29 -7.94 -17.56
C GLY A 582 -9.13 -9.24 -18.35
N HIS A 583 -9.51 -9.27 -19.63
CA HIS A 583 -9.39 -10.51 -20.41
C HIS A 583 -7.92 -10.95 -20.58
N VAL A 584 -7.00 -10.00 -20.75
CA VAL A 584 -5.56 -10.30 -20.84
C VAL A 584 -5.01 -10.75 -19.48
N ALA A 585 -5.48 -10.16 -18.37
CA ALA A 585 -5.11 -10.60 -17.02
C ALA A 585 -5.53 -12.05 -16.77
N VAL A 586 -6.72 -12.46 -17.21
CA VAL A 586 -7.17 -13.86 -17.12
C VAL A 586 -6.22 -14.77 -17.90
N LYS A 587 -5.89 -14.45 -19.16
CA LYS A 587 -4.99 -15.26 -19.99
C LYS A 587 -3.60 -15.41 -19.36
N PHE A 588 -2.99 -14.32 -18.87
CA PHE A 588 -1.71 -14.42 -18.17
C PHE A 588 -1.80 -15.24 -16.88
N GLY A 589 -2.84 -15.04 -16.06
CA GLY A 589 -3.05 -15.83 -14.85
C GLY A 589 -3.14 -17.34 -15.14
N LYS A 590 -3.85 -17.73 -16.19
CA LYS A 590 -3.92 -19.13 -16.62
C LYS A 590 -2.58 -19.66 -17.14
N ALA A 591 -1.85 -18.86 -17.92
CA ALA A 591 -0.51 -19.24 -18.39
C ALA A 591 0.49 -19.42 -17.25
N PHE A 592 0.40 -18.61 -16.18
CA PHE A 592 1.16 -18.77 -14.94
C PHE A 592 0.70 -19.95 -14.07
N ARG A 593 -0.29 -20.74 -14.51
CA ARG A 593 -0.87 -21.88 -13.78
C ARG A 593 -1.48 -21.49 -12.44
N MET A 594 -2.17 -20.36 -12.43
CA MET A 594 -2.88 -19.83 -11.27
C MET A 594 -4.33 -20.28 -11.27
N LYS A 595 -4.94 -20.25 -10.09
CA LYS A 595 -6.40 -20.24 -9.96
C LYS A 595 -6.88 -18.81 -10.19
N VAL A 596 -7.75 -18.61 -11.17
CA VAL A 596 -8.23 -17.29 -11.59
C VAL A 596 -9.73 -17.19 -11.35
N THR A 597 -10.14 -16.18 -10.59
CA THR A 597 -11.54 -15.83 -10.38
C THR A 597 -11.84 -14.48 -11.01
N VAL A 598 -12.79 -14.44 -11.95
CA VAL A 598 -13.28 -13.18 -12.51
C VAL A 598 -14.36 -12.62 -11.58
N ILE A 599 -14.23 -11.33 -11.23
CA ILE A 599 -15.18 -10.62 -10.37
C ILE A 599 -15.82 -9.51 -11.19
N SER A 600 -17.14 -9.49 -11.27
CA SER A 600 -17.87 -8.61 -12.17
C SER A 600 -19.24 -8.21 -11.61
N THR A 601 -19.76 -7.06 -12.04
CA THR A 601 -21.18 -6.68 -11.85
C THR A 601 -22.08 -7.26 -12.95
N SER A 602 -21.49 -7.81 -14.01
CA SER A 602 -22.18 -8.27 -15.22
C SER A 602 -22.24 -9.81 -15.27
N PRO A 603 -23.29 -10.46 -14.74
CA PRO A 603 -23.37 -11.93 -14.69
C PRO A 603 -23.35 -12.60 -16.06
N TRP A 604 -23.80 -11.92 -17.12
CA TRP A 604 -23.77 -12.44 -18.49
C TRP A 604 -22.36 -12.68 -19.03
N LYS A 605 -21.33 -12.06 -18.44
CA LYS A 605 -19.91 -12.31 -18.80
C LYS A 605 -19.36 -13.62 -18.25
N LYS A 606 -20.14 -14.35 -17.44
CA LYS A 606 -19.71 -15.63 -16.81
C LYS A 606 -19.34 -16.68 -17.85
N GLU A 607 -20.17 -16.87 -18.86
CA GLU A 607 -19.91 -17.90 -19.88
C GLU A 607 -18.60 -17.61 -20.62
N GLU A 608 -18.38 -16.35 -20.99
CA GLU A 608 -17.16 -15.93 -21.67
C GLU A 608 -15.92 -16.11 -20.79
N ALA A 609 -16.00 -15.67 -19.53
CA ALA A 609 -14.92 -15.81 -18.55
C ALA A 609 -14.48 -17.26 -18.37
N ILE A 610 -15.43 -18.18 -18.20
CA ILE A 610 -15.14 -19.59 -17.90
C ILE A 610 -14.79 -20.36 -19.18
N LYS A 611 -15.64 -20.29 -20.22
CA LYS A 611 -15.51 -21.14 -21.40
C LYS A 611 -14.51 -20.63 -22.43
N LEU A 612 -14.42 -19.30 -22.64
CA LEU A 612 -13.54 -18.73 -23.66
C LEU A 612 -12.17 -18.34 -23.10
N LEU A 613 -12.15 -17.73 -21.91
CA LEU A 613 -10.90 -17.23 -21.30
C LEU A 613 -10.27 -18.23 -20.31
N GLY A 614 -11.01 -19.25 -19.89
CA GLY A 614 -10.49 -20.33 -19.02
C GLY A 614 -10.37 -19.95 -17.55
N ALA A 615 -11.11 -18.95 -17.06
CA ALA A 615 -11.18 -18.67 -15.63
C ALA A 615 -11.77 -19.86 -14.85
N ASP A 616 -11.31 -20.10 -13.63
CA ASP A 616 -11.73 -21.24 -12.81
C ASP A 616 -13.02 -20.96 -12.04
N ALA A 617 -13.30 -19.68 -11.75
CA ALA A 617 -14.52 -19.25 -11.07
C ALA A 617 -14.95 -17.85 -11.52
N PHE A 618 -16.20 -17.53 -11.23
CA PHE A 618 -16.81 -16.22 -11.50
C PHE A 618 -17.64 -15.78 -10.30
N LEU A 619 -17.42 -14.56 -9.82
CA LEU A 619 -18.16 -13.96 -8.72
C LEU A 619 -18.91 -12.72 -9.20
N VAL A 620 -20.17 -12.61 -8.79
CA VAL A 620 -20.95 -11.38 -8.94
C VAL A 620 -20.68 -10.48 -7.74
N SER A 621 -20.06 -9.31 -7.95
CA SER A 621 -19.59 -8.47 -6.84
C SER A 621 -20.70 -7.87 -5.97
N SER A 622 -21.93 -7.85 -6.47
CA SER A 622 -23.13 -7.42 -5.74
C SER A 622 -23.85 -8.56 -5.02
N ASP A 623 -23.42 -9.81 -5.20
CA ASP A 623 -24.00 -10.98 -4.53
C ASP A 623 -23.26 -11.22 -3.21
N ALA A 624 -23.92 -10.88 -2.09
CA ALA A 624 -23.32 -10.96 -0.77
C ALA A 624 -22.98 -12.39 -0.34
N GLU A 625 -23.76 -13.39 -0.76
CA GLU A 625 -23.51 -14.80 -0.41
C GLU A 625 -22.24 -15.30 -1.12
N GLN A 626 -22.06 -14.95 -2.39
CA GLN A 626 -20.85 -15.27 -3.15
C GLN A 626 -19.61 -14.59 -2.57
N ILE A 627 -19.71 -13.33 -2.16
CA ILE A 627 -18.60 -12.60 -1.53
C ILE A 627 -18.23 -13.24 -0.19
N GLU A 628 -19.22 -13.55 0.66
CA GLU A 628 -18.96 -14.16 1.96
C GLU A 628 -18.32 -15.55 1.80
N ALA A 629 -18.79 -16.37 0.86
CA ALA A 629 -18.23 -17.69 0.59
C ALA A 629 -16.78 -17.66 0.06
N ALA A 630 -16.35 -16.55 -0.55
CA ALA A 630 -15.01 -16.38 -1.12
C ALA A 630 -14.09 -15.49 -0.27
N LYS A 631 -14.53 -15.08 0.92
CA LYS A 631 -13.76 -14.23 1.85
C LYS A 631 -12.43 -14.88 2.22
N GLY A 632 -11.34 -14.11 2.16
CA GLY A 632 -10.02 -14.58 2.58
C GLY A 632 -9.43 -15.69 1.70
N THR A 633 -9.82 -15.80 0.42
CA THR A 633 -9.37 -16.89 -0.45
C THR A 633 -8.28 -16.49 -1.45
N MET A 634 -8.17 -15.21 -1.79
CA MET A 634 -7.31 -14.74 -2.88
C MET A 634 -5.97 -14.20 -2.36
N ASP A 635 -4.86 -14.63 -2.97
CA ASP A 635 -3.52 -14.11 -2.69
C ASP A 635 -3.34 -12.68 -3.25
N GLY A 636 -4.05 -12.35 -4.33
CA GLY A 636 -4.06 -11.01 -4.89
C GLY A 636 -5.21 -10.73 -5.84
N ILE A 637 -5.42 -9.46 -6.14
CA ILE A 637 -6.45 -8.98 -7.05
C ILE A 637 -5.83 -7.98 -8.03
N ILE A 638 -6.07 -8.18 -9.34
CA ILE A 638 -5.81 -7.18 -10.36
C ILE A 638 -7.12 -6.43 -10.64
N ASN A 639 -7.19 -5.18 -10.19
CA ASN A 639 -8.37 -4.35 -10.33
C ASN A 639 -8.27 -3.46 -11.58
N THR A 640 -9.06 -3.79 -12.60
CA THR A 640 -9.02 -3.15 -13.92
C THR A 640 -10.13 -2.13 -14.15
N VAL A 641 -10.94 -1.84 -13.14
CA VAL A 641 -12.15 -1.00 -13.28
C VAL A 641 -11.76 0.47 -13.41
N SER A 642 -12.18 1.11 -14.49
CA SER A 642 -11.94 2.54 -14.81
C SER A 642 -13.05 3.48 -14.32
N ALA A 643 -13.98 3.01 -13.49
CA ALA A 643 -15.10 3.77 -12.96
C ALA A 643 -15.20 3.64 -11.44
N LYS A 644 -15.98 4.52 -10.79
CA LYS A 644 -16.20 4.45 -9.34
C LYS A 644 -16.87 3.12 -8.96
N HIS A 645 -16.33 2.46 -7.93
CA HIS A 645 -16.86 1.19 -7.40
C HIS A 645 -16.43 1.00 -5.94
N ALA A 646 -17.07 0.08 -5.23
CA ALA A 646 -16.78 -0.20 -3.83
C ALA A 646 -15.55 -1.12 -3.67
N LEU A 647 -14.57 -0.71 -2.85
CA LEU A 647 -13.38 -1.51 -2.58
C LEU A 647 -13.60 -2.56 -1.48
N LEU A 648 -14.49 -2.31 -0.50
CA LEU A 648 -14.66 -3.17 0.66
C LEU A 648 -14.97 -4.63 0.31
N PRO A 649 -15.97 -4.96 -0.54
CA PRO A 649 -16.25 -6.35 -0.90
C PRO A 649 -15.05 -7.06 -1.53
N LEU A 650 -14.25 -6.32 -2.31
CA LEU A 650 -13.07 -6.85 -3.00
C LEU A 650 -11.90 -7.08 -2.01
N ILE A 651 -11.69 -6.16 -1.06
CA ILE A 651 -10.65 -6.28 -0.03
C ILE A 651 -10.95 -7.48 0.89
N LEU A 652 -12.21 -7.80 1.15
CA LEU A 652 -12.60 -8.96 1.95
C LEU A 652 -12.27 -10.31 1.28
N LEU A 653 -12.18 -10.36 -0.05
CA LEU A 653 -11.80 -11.59 -0.77
C LEU A 653 -10.31 -11.94 -0.61
N LEU A 654 -9.47 -10.95 -0.29
CA LEU A 654 -8.04 -11.16 -0.06
C LEU A 654 -7.79 -11.92 1.24
N LYS A 655 -6.83 -12.85 1.20
CA LYS A 655 -6.17 -13.40 2.39
C LYS A 655 -5.51 -12.30 3.23
N SER A 656 -5.13 -12.63 4.45
CA SER A 656 -4.15 -11.82 5.21
C SER A 656 -2.90 -11.58 4.35
N GLU A 657 -2.38 -10.36 4.38
CA GLU A 657 -1.26 -9.87 3.56
C GLU A 657 -1.51 -9.89 2.04
N GLY A 658 -2.76 -10.15 1.63
CA GLY A 658 -3.16 -10.14 0.23
C GLY A 658 -3.03 -8.75 -0.41
N LYS A 659 -2.81 -8.74 -1.72
CA LYS A 659 -2.44 -7.54 -2.48
C LYS A 659 -3.49 -7.19 -3.52
N MET A 660 -4.10 -6.03 -3.44
CA MET A 660 -4.93 -5.46 -4.51
C MET A 660 -4.11 -4.47 -5.32
N ILE A 661 -3.99 -4.70 -6.62
CA ILE A 661 -3.25 -3.84 -7.52
C ILE A 661 -4.23 -3.11 -8.43
N MET A 662 -4.27 -1.80 -8.27
CA MET A 662 -5.05 -0.87 -9.07
C MET A 662 -4.30 -0.61 -10.37
N VAL A 663 -4.94 -0.98 -11.47
CA VAL A 663 -4.49 -0.65 -12.83
C VAL A 663 -5.59 0.05 -13.64
N GLY A 664 -6.84 -0.04 -13.19
CA GLY A 664 -7.93 0.81 -13.66
C GLY A 664 -7.83 2.23 -13.10
N ALA A 665 -8.08 3.23 -13.93
CA ALA A 665 -7.94 4.65 -13.60
C ALA A 665 -9.30 5.35 -13.51
N PRO A 666 -10.04 5.23 -12.39
CA PRO A 666 -11.27 5.98 -12.19
C PRO A 666 -11.01 7.49 -12.07
N GLU A 667 -11.88 8.29 -12.68
CA GLU A 667 -11.82 9.76 -12.63
C GLU A 667 -12.09 10.32 -11.23
N HIS A 668 -12.93 9.63 -10.47
CA HIS A 668 -13.29 10.01 -9.11
C HIS A 668 -12.58 9.13 -8.08
N PRO A 669 -12.18 9.72 -6.93
CA PRO A 669 -11.65 8.96 -5.80
C PRO A 669 -12.59 7.85 -5.31
N LEU A 670 -11.98 6.80 -4.76
CA LEU A 670 -12.69 5.65 -4.17
C LEU A 670 -12.71 5.76 -2.64
N ASP A 671 -13.67 5.07 -2.01
CA ASP A 671 -13.71 4.95 -0.56
C ASP A 671 -12.73 3.86 -0.10
N LEU A 672 -11.83 4.23 0.81
CA LEU A 672 -10.82 3.37 1.40
C LEU A 672 -11.26 2.89 2.79
N PRO A 673 -11.64 1.61 2.95
CA PRO A 673 -11.85 1.03 4.26
C PRO A 673 -10.49 0.70 4.90
N ALA A 674 -10.02 1.52 5.83
CA ALA A 674 -8.71 1.32 6.47
C ALA A 674 -8.67 0.07 7.37
N LEU A 675 -9.78 -0.26 8.06
CA LEU A 675 -9.80 -1.31 9.08
C LEU A 675 -9.40 -2.71 8.55
N PRO A 676 -9.94 -3.21 7.42
CA PRO A 676 -9.49 -4.48 6.86
C PRO A 676 -8.02 -4.47 6.39
N LEU A 677 -7.50 -3.30 5.97
CA LEU A 677 -6.08 -3.20 5.62
C LEU A 677 -5.20 -3.37 6.86
N LEU A 678 -5.59 -2.73 7.96
CA LEU A 678 -4.85 -2.75 9.23
C LEU A 678 -4.87 -4.13 9.88
N LEU A 679 -6.07 -4.70 10.08
CA LEU A 679 -6.26 -5.94 10.84
C LEU A 679 -5.71 -7.17 10.13
N GLU A 680 -5.59 -7.14 8.81
CA GLU A 680 -5.12 -8.28 8.02
C GLU A 680 -3.83 -7.97 7.24
N GLY A 681 -3.19 -6.82 7.47
CA GLY A 681 -1.91 -6.47 6.83
C GLY A 681 -2.00 -6.32 5.30
N LYS A 682 -3.18 -6.02 4.76
CA LYS A 682 -3.42 -6.01 3.31
C LYS A 682 -2.81 -4.79 2.64
N ILE A 683 -2.48 -4.97 1.36
CA ILE A 683 -1.79 -3.97 0.53
C ILE A 683 -2.72 -3.53 -0.60
N LEU A 684 -2.78 -2.22 -0.81
CA LEU A 684 -3.33 -1.59 -2.00
C LEU A 684 -2.21 -0.85 -2.73
N ALA A 685 -1.99 -1.14 -3.99
CA ALA A 685 -0.92 -0.52 -4.76
C ALA A 685 -1.41 -0.07 -6.13
N GLY A 686 -0.77 0.95 -6.70
CA GLY A 686 -0.94 1.28 -8.11
C GLY A 686 0.19 0.70 -8.96
N SER A 687 -0.09 0.38 -10.22
CA SER A 687 0.94 0.02 -11.20
C SER A 687 0.62 0.62 -12.55
N CYS A 688 1.55 1.38 -13.12
CA CYS A 688 1.42 1.95 -14.46
C CYS A 688 2.33 1.19 -15.44
N ILE A 689 1.74 0.59 -16.48
CA ILE A 689 2.43 -0.06 -17.60
C ILE A 689 3.59 -0.99 -17.13
N GLY A 690 4.71 -1.00 -17.83
CA GLY A 690 5.97 -1.64 -17.39
C GLY A 690 7.18 -0.99 -18.07
N GLY A 691 8.37 -1.37 -17.62
CA GLY A 691 9.62 -0.95 -18.26
C GLY A 691 9.85 -1.65 -19.59
N MET A 692 10.83 -1.18 -20.38
CA MET A 692 11.08 -1.76 -21.71
C MET A 692 11.55 -3.20 -21.65
N LYS A 693 12.33 -3.55 -20.61
CA LYS A 693 12.77 -4.93 -20.35
C LYS A 693 11.58 -5.85 -20.06
N ASP A 694 10.69 -5.44 -19.14
CA ASP A 694 9.50 -6.22 -18.81
C ASP A 694 8.55 -6.34 -20.00
N THR A 695 8.49 -5.32 -20.87
CA THR A 695 7.67 -5.34 -22.09
C THR A 695 8.16 -6.40 -23.07
N GLN A 696 9.48 -6.50 -23.28
CA GLN A 696 10.05 -7.55 -24.13
C GLN A 696 9.81 -8.94 -23.52
N GLU A 697 10.08 -9.10 -22.22
CA GLU A 697 9.85 -10.37 -21.51
C GLU A 697 8.38 -10.81 -21.57
N MET A 698 7.44 -9.87 -21.42
CA MET A 698 6.01 -10.14 -21.54
C MET A 698 5.63 -10.62 -22.95
N LEU A 699 6.17 -9.98 -24.00
CA LEU A 699 5.91 -10.41 -25.39
C LEU A 699 6.52 -11.78 -25.70
N ASP A 700 7.74 -12.05 -25.23
CA ASP A 700 8.40 -13.34 -25.39
C ASP A 700 7.58 -14.44 -24.70
N PHE A 701 7.19 -14.20 -23.44
CA PHE A 701 6.31 -15.11 -22.69
C PHE A 701 4.97 -15.33 -23.39
N ALA A 702 4.38 -14.26 -23.95
CA ALA A 702 3.14 -14.36 -24.70
C ALA A 702 3.30 -15.18 -25.98
N GLY A 703 4.44 -15.07 -26.67
CA GLY A 703 4.82 -15.92 -27.80
C GLY A 703 4.90 -17.38 -27.41
N ASP A 704 5.64 -17.70 -26.36
CA ASP A 704 5.87 -19.07 -25.88
C ASP A 704 4.57 -19.76 -25.42
N HIS A 705 3.59 -18.99 -24.94
CA HIS A 705 2.33 -19.49 -24.40
C HIS A 705 1.11 -19.22 -25.29
N ASN A 706 1.32 -18.73 -26.52
CA ASN A 706 0.26 -18.37 -27.47
C ASN A 706 -0.80 -17.41 -26.89
N ILE A 707 -0.37 -16.43 -26.10
CA ILE A 707 -1.25 -15.42 -25.49
C ILE A 707 -1.37 -14.24 -26.45
N ALA A 708 -2.55 -14.04 -27.02
CA ALA A 708 -2.86 -12.86 -27.81
C ALA A 708 -4.17 -12.22 -27.35
N ALA A 709 -4.37 -10.93 -27.62
CA ALA A 709 -5.63 -10.28 -27.32
C ALA A 709 -6.77 -10.81 -28.19
N ASP A 710 -7.98 -10.77 -27.67
CA ASP A 710 -9.19 -10.94 -28.49
C ASP A 710 -9.63 -9.57 -28.95
N ILE A 711 -9.82 -9.42 -30.27
CA ILE A 711 -9.94 -8.11 -30.92
C ILE A 711 -11.12 -8.08 -31.90
N GLU A 712 -11.62 -6.88 -32.13
CA GLU A 712 -12.32 -6.47 -33.35
C GLU A 712 -11.35 -5.67 -34.22
N LEU A 713 -11.00 -6.20 -35.39
CA LEU A 713 -10.17 -5.50 -36.38
C LEU A 713 -11.08 -4.56 -37.19
N ILE A 714 -10.71 -3.29 -37.27
CA ILE A 714 -11.50 -2.24 -37.93
C ILE A 714 -10.66 -1.46 -38.94
N SER A 715 -11.33 -0.85 -39.91
CA SER A 715 -10.72 0.12 -40.83
C SER A 715 -10.62 1.52 -40.20
N THR A 716 -9.76 2.37 -40.75
CA THR A 716 -9.52 3.73 -40.24
C THR A 716 -10.74 4.66 -40.31
N ASP A 717 -11.62 4.48 -41.29
CA ASP A 717 -12.87 5.25 -41.43
C ASP A 717 -13.90 4.92 -40.32
N TYR A 718 -13.80 3.74 -39.70
CA TYR A 718 -14.67 3.31 -38.61
C TYR A 718 -14.20 3.82 -37.22
N VAL A 719 -13.04 4.49 -37.13
CA VAL A 719 -12.40 4.80 -35.83
C VAL A 719 -13.28 5.63 -34.89
N ASN A 720 -14.04 6.60 -35.42
CA ASN A 720 -14.92 7.44 -34.59
C ASN A 720 -16.07 6.62 -34.00
N GLN A 721 -16.67 5.72 -34.79
CA GLN A 721 -17.70 4.81 -34.31
C GLN A 721 -17.14 3.81 -33.29
N ALA A 722 -15.90 3.32 -33.49
CA ALA A 722 -15.23 2.48 -32.51
C ALA A 722 -14.97 3.20 -31.19
N MET A 723 -14.58 4.49 -31.21
CA MET A 723 -14.41 5.31 -29.99
C MET A 723 -15.73 5.49 -29.24
N GLU A 724 -16.85 5.69 -29.94
CA GLU A 724 -18.18 5.74 -29.32
C GLU A 724 -18.60 4.40 -28.70
N ARG A 725 -18.37 3.29 -29.42
CA ARG A 725 -18.64 1.94 -28.93
C ARG A 725 -17.79 1.60 -27.71
N LEU A 726 -16.51 1.94 -27.74
CA LEU A 726 -15.58 1.79 -26.62
C LEU A 726 -16.08 2.55 -25.38
N ALA A 727 -16.52 3.80 -25.55
CA ALA A 727 -17.09 4.60 -24.46
C ALA A 727 -18.34 3.97 -23.83
N LYS A 728 -19.11 3.19 -24.60
CA LYS A 728 -20.30 2.45 -24.14
C LYS A 728 -19.96 1.05 -23.61
N GLY A 729 -18.70 0.62 -23.68
CA GLY A 729 -18.28 -0.75 -23.37
C GLY A 729 -18.77 -1.79 -24.39
N ASP A 730 -19.20 -1.36 -25.57
CA ASP A 730 -19.69 -2.20 -26.67
C ASP A 730 -18.53 -2.66 -27.58
N VAL A 731 -17.67 -3.50 -27.02
CA VAL A 731 -16.54 -4.09 -27.74
C VAL A 731 -16.26 -5.47 -27.21
N ARG A 732 -15.86 -6.39 -28.09
CA ARG A 732 -15.28 -7.68 -27.73
C ARG A 732 -13.85 -7.46 -27.22
N TYR A 733 -13.77 -6.88 -26.02
CA TYR A 733 -12.56 -6.54 -25.26
C TYR A 733 -11.65 -5.45 -25.85
N ARG A 734 -11.26 -5.54 -27.13
CA ARG A 734 -10.31 -4.61 -27.78
C ARG A 734 -10.70 -4.30 -29.22
N PHE A 735 -10.40 -3.09 -29.66
CA PHE A 735 -10.36 -2.73 -31.09
C PHE A 735 -8.91 -2.61 -31.55
N VAL A 736 -8.67 -2.93 -32.82
CA VAL A 736 -7.39 -2.69 -33.50
C VAL A 736 -7.68 -2.11 -34.88
N ILE A 737 -6.99 -1.04 -35.22
CA ILE A 737 -7.08 -0.38 -36.53
C ILE A 737 -6.12 -1.07 -37.50
N ASP A 738 -6.62 -1.47 -38.67
CA ASP A 738 -5.82 -1.95 -39.80
C ASP A 738 -5.22 -0.75 -40.57
N VAL A 739 -4.24 -0.11 -39.96
CA VAL A 739 -3.59 1.11 -40.48
C VAL A 739 -2.94 0.84 -41.83
N GLY A 740 -2.22 -0.28 -41.96
CA GLY A 740 -1.40 -0.58 -43.12
C GLY A 740 -2.20 -0.75 -44.42
N ASN A 741 -3.45 -1.22 -44.31
CA ASN A 741 -4.32 -1.46 -45.46
C ASN A 741 -5.36 -0.37 -45.69
N THR A 742 -5.78 0.36 -44.65
CA THR A 742 -6.95 1.24 -44.74
C THR A 742 -6.64 2.74 -44.62
N LEU A 743 -5.47 3.11 -44.07
CA LEU A 743 -5.07 4.52 -44.00
C LEU A 743 -4.53 4.99 -45.36
N ALA A 744 -5.33 5.78 -46.08
CA ALA A 744 -4.92 6.41 -47.34
C ALA A 744 -4.44 7.85 -47.15
N GLU A 745 -3.47 8.28 -47.96
CA GLU A 745 -3.12 9.70 -48.10
C GLU A 745 -4.27 10.39 -48.84
N ALA A 746 -4.87 11.41 -48.21
CA ALA A 746 -6.00 12.16 -48.74
C ALA A 746 -5.61 13.08 -49.90
#